data_AF-A0A2V6E788-F1
#
_entry.id   AF-A0A2V6E788-F1
#
_cell.length_a   1.000
_cell.length_b   1.000
_cell.length_c   1.000
_cell.angle_alpha   90.00
_cell.angle_beta   90.00
_cell.angle_gamma   90.00
#
_symmetry.space_group_name_H-M   'P 1'
#
loop_
_entity.id
_entity.type
_entity.pdbx_description
1 polymer ?
#
loop_
_entity_poly.entity_id
_entity_poly.type
_entity_poly.pdbx_seq_one_letter_code
_entity_poly.pdbx_strand_id
1 'polypeptide(L)'
;NKKIELEVVHVLFLDIVGYSKRLTNEQQTLIDQLNQVIRSSEEFQNAEAAGRLIKIPTGDGMALVFYKSPAQPVECALEISRALKTYPELRVRMGVHSGPVSTVTDLNDRTNAAGIGINVAQRVMDCGDAGHILLSKRVAEDLEQHGHWQPQLHDLGEVEVKHGVRVHVFNLYNKELGNSEVPEKLRQAKEQTASAVGGRSEELWVAVLPFKSSGDAEMESFADGLGEDITTGLSRFRYLSVVASASAARLKGETGDERALGAKLGARYVLEGSIRKRGSGIRVTAQLVDTQTGAQLWAETYNRDLQASSIFAAQDDVAARIVATVADSYGVLVHSMRAAIGRKDDADLTPVEWQFQYFAYREQITPSAHAVLKTRLERAAERDARQSDLWACLAQVYVDEYAFGFQSDATSLDRALAAARRAVELDRANQVALVALAQVHFFRQDLSAFGPAAERAMALNPLNTDALGILGLQIVHTGEFERGTAIVRRAMELNANHAGWMHFAPLWDHFHKGEYEQALECANRVDVPGLFWPFLVMASACGHLGRRTEAAAAVRDLLALDPEFAAHARSNVGTWHFASGLMDPILEGLRKAGLAIPENGSSDTPRRNETTTAKANRAKSGMDAEAARTDEGFWVAVLPFKYSGSNADLTSLAEGLTEDIVTGLSRFSYLKVIARSSTGRYANESVDIRSAGKELGARYVMEGSLRQAGAKLRLAVQLVDAVSGAHLWAENYERIFSPDAVFELQDELVPRIVSTVADHYGVLAHSMSESLRSKAPEQLSPYEAVLRSFGYYERLTPDEHATARVGLERAVQQLPDYADGWAMLSIIYGEEYKYGFNARPDPLARALEAARRATDAASSNHFAYLALAATLFFLKEFEAFRSAAERAVTLNPMDSGTIAYLGTLMSLAGDWERGCALVDRAIQLNPKHPGWYWFPAFYNAYRKSDYRGALNVAVKINMPRFYATHLVTAAAYGQLGERDAAGKALRELLVLWPDFGVSAREEMGKWFELDLAEHLVDGLRKAGLKIPPQKGEAAAALESSKSVAVLPFVNMSADKHDEYLSDGMTEELINALAKVPGLRVPGRTSCFAFKGKTEADIFRKVGDQLHVNTVLEGSVRKAGKKL
;
A
#
# COMPACT_ATOMS: atom_id res chain seq x y z
N ASN A 1 22.76 32.66 -20.20
CA ASN A 1 23.82 32.00 -19.39
C ASN A 1 25.12 32.77 -19.44
N LYS A 2 25.34 33.72 -18.51
CA LYS A 2 26.70 34.19 -18.18
C LYS A 2 27.35 33.09 -17.34
N LYS A 3 28.53 32.61 -17.74
CA LYS A 3 29.35 31.66 -16.97
C LYS A 3 29.69 32.33 -15.63
N ILE A 4 29.34 31.71 -14.50
CA ILE A 4 29.77 32.18 -13.18
C ILE A 4 31.21 31.68 -13.00
N GLU A 5 32.18 32.59 -12.98
CA GLU A 5 33.57 32.26 -12.59
C GLU A 5 33.64 32.23 -11.05
N LEU A 6 33.98 31.06 -10.50
CA LEU A 6 34.20 30.86 -9.07
C LEU A 6 35.70 30.94 -8.80
N GLU A 7 36.11 31.85 -7.93
CA GLU A 7 37.51 31.99 -7.48
C GLU A 7 37.62 31.53 -6.02
N VAL A 8 38.71 30.83 -5.68
CA VAL A 8 38.97 30.44 -4.29
C VAL A 8 39.55 31.64 -3.56
N VAL A 9 38.89 32.06 -2.49
CA VAL A 9 39.29 33.20 -1.67
C VAL A 9 39.39 32.80 -0.19
N HIS A 10 40.02 33.64 0.61
CA HIS A 10 40.23 33.43 2.04
C HIS A 10 39.49 34.50 2.84
N VAL A 11 38.48 34.09 3.60
CA VAL A 11 37.54 35.00 4.25
C VAL A 11 37.79 35.03 5.75
N LEU A 12 38.03 36.22 6.31
CA LEU A 12 37.92 36.50 7.74
C LEU A 12 36.56 37.17 8.00
N PHE A 13 35.70 36.50 8.77
CA PHE A 13 34.42 37.03 9.19
C PHE A 13 34.48 37.38 10.67
N LEU A 14 33.97 38.56 11.06
CA LEU A 14 33.94 38.99 12.45
C LEU A 14 32.71 39.81 12.80
N ASP A 15 32.19 39.64 14.01
CA ASP A 15 31.06 40.40 14.56
C ASP A 15 31.25 40.74 16.05
N ILE A 16 30.41 41.63 16.56
CA ILE A 16 30.37 41.98 17.98
C ILE A 16 29.32 41.14 18.72
N VAL A 17 29.75 40.31 19.67
CA VAL A 17 28.89 39.45 20.46
C VAL A 17 27.91 40.28 21.31
N GLY A 18 26.61 40.08 21.08
CA GLY A 18 25.54 40.77 21.81
C GLY A 18 25.21 42.18 21.30
N TYR A 19 25.66 42.55 20.10
CA TYR A 19 25.42 43.86 19.47
C TYR A 19 23.94 44.29 19.47
N SER A 20 23.03 43.38 19.12
CA SER A 20 21.59 43.65 19.03
C SER A 20 20.92 43.97 20.38
N LYS A 21 21.59 43.73 21.51
CA LYS A 21 21.07 44.03 22.86
C LYS A 21 21.46 45.42 23.38
N ARG A 22 22.21 46.20 22.59
CA ARG A 22 22.72 47.54 22.93
C ARG A 22 21.81 48.65 22.40
N LEU A 23 21.96 49.86 22.96
CA LEU A 23 21.26 51.06 22.47
C LEU A 23 21.85 51.52 21.13
N THR A 24 21.05 52.14 20.26
CA THR A 24 21.45 52.55 18.90
C THR A 24 22.68 53.48 18.87
N ASN A 25 22.82 54.38 19.85
CA ASN A 25 23.98 55.28 19.93
C ASN A 25 25.27 54.54 20.33
N GLU A 26 25.14 53.49 21.16
CA GLU A 26 26.26 52.62 21.53
C GLU A 26 26.67 51.73 20.35
N GLN A 27 25.68 51.23 19.59
CA GLN A 27 25.88 50.43 18.39
C GLN A 27 26.72 51.15 17.32
N GLN A 28 26.45 52.43 17.06
CA GLN A 28 27.24 53.22 16.11
C GLN A 28 28.70 53.40 16.58
N THR A 29 28.88 53.76 17.86
CA THR A 29 30.21 53.97 18.46
C THR A 29 31.06 52.70 18.40
N LEU A 30 30.47 51.54 18.71
CA LEU A 30 31.17 50.26 18.69
C LEU A 30 31.59 49.85 17.27
N ILE A 31 30.77 50.13 16.26
CA ILE A 31 31.14 49.87 14.85
C ILE A 31 32.27 50.80 14.39
N ASP A 32 32.24 52.07 14.78
CA ASP A 32 33.29 53.02 14.42
C ASP A 32 34.64 52.63 15.05
N GLN A 33 34.63 52.21 16.33
CA GLN A 33 35.81 51.66 17.01
C GLN A 33 36.29 50.36 16.36
N LEU A 34 35.39 49.43 16.03
CA LEU A 34 35.74 48.18 15.35
C LEU A 34 36.39 48.45 13.99
N ASN A 35 35.84 49.38 13.21
CA ASN A 35 36.42 49.80 11.94
C ASN A 35 37.83 50.40 12.11
N GLN A 36 38.06 51.18 13.17
CA GLN A 36 39.38 51.73 13.48
C GLN A 36 40.38 50.62 13.82
N VAL A 37 39.99 49.63 14.62
CA VAL A 37 40.83 48.47 14.96
C VAL A 37 41.20 47.68 13.71
N ILE A 38 40.21 47.34 12.86
CA ILE A 38 40.46 46.59 11.62
C ILE A 38 41.42 47.35 10.70
N ARG A 39 41.23 48.66 10.51
CA ARG A 39 42.09 49.49 9.65
C ARG A 39 43.51 49.67 10.17
N SER A 40 43.75 49.40 11.46
CA SER A 40 45.08 49.46 12.06
C SER A 40 45.91 48.17 11.89
N SER A 41 45.31 47.09 11.40
CA SER A 41 46.01 45.84 11.07
C SER A 41 46.96 46.05 9.89
N GLU A 42 48.19 45.57 10.02
CA GLU A 42 49.21 45.61 8.96
C GLU A 42 48.75 44.78 7.76
N GLU A 43 48.22 43.57 7.99
CA GLU A 43 47.72 42.74 6.90
C GLU A 43 46.50 43.31 6.18
N PHE A 44 45.62 44.02 6.90
CA PHE A 44 44.56 44.80 6.26
C PHE A 44 45.12 45.88 5.34
N GLN A 45 46.08 46.68 5.83
CA GLN A 45 46.69 47.77 5.06
C GLN A 45 47.47 47.26 3.84
N ASN A 46 48.21 46.16 4.01
CA ASN A 46 48.95 45.51 2.93
C ASN A 46 48.03 44.99 1.83
N ALA A 47 46.93 44.31 2.20
CA ALA A 47 45.96 43.79 1.25
C ALA A 47 45.19 44.92 0.53
N GLU A 48 44.86 46.00 1.26
CA GLU A 48 44.20 47.18 0.71
C GLU A 48 45.11 47.94 -0.27
N ALA A 49 46.37 48.19 0.08
CA ALA A 49 47.34 48.85 -0.78
C ALA A 49 47.65 48.04 -2.05
N ALA A 50 47.59 46.71 -1.97
CA ALA A 50 47.74 45.82 -3.11
C ALA A 50 46.48 45.69 -3.98
N GLY A 51 45.35 46.29 -3.59
CA GLY A 51 44.06 46.15 -4.28
C GLY A 51 43.48 44.73 -4.24
N ARG A 52 43.86 43.92 -3.24
CA ARG A 52 43.49 42.49 -3.10
C ARG A 52 42.66 42.21 -1.85
N LEU A 53 41.79 43.15 -1.50
CA LEU A 53 40.89 43.06 -0.35
C LEU A 53 39.49 43.52 -0.71
N ILE A 54 38.48 42.66 -0.51
CA ILE A 54 37.06 43.08 -0.52
C ILE A 54 36.58 43.21 0.92
N LYS A 55 35.86 44.30 1.20
CA LYS A 55 35.31 44.66 2.53
C LYS A 55 33.80 44.64 2.45
N ILE A 56 33.16 43.73 3.18
CA ILE A 56 31.71 43.54 3.16
C ILE A 56 31.15 43.87 4.56
N PRO A 57 30.45 45.00 4.75
CA PRO A 57 29.84 45.32 6.04
C PRO A 57 28.60 44.43 6.30
N THR A 58 28.46 43.89 7.51
CA THR A 58 27.39 42.94 7.87
C THR A 58 26.38 43.50 8.88
N GLY A 59 26.51 44.78 9.23
CA GLY A 59 25.67 45.50 10.20
C GLY A 59 26.29 45.55 11.59
N ASP A 60 26.58 44.39 12.17
CA ASP A 60 27.19 44.21 13.49
C ASP A 60 28.69 43.84 13.42
N GLY A 61 29.26 43.86 12.22
CA GLY A 61 30.60 43.36 11.93
C GLY A 61 31.04 43.58 10.48
N MET A 62 32.01 42.78 10.04
CA MET A 62 32.61 42.86 8.71
C MET A 62 33.10 41.49 8.24
N ALA A 63 33.00 41.24 6.92
CA ALA A 63 33.74 40.19 6.25
C ALA A 63 34.86 40.79 5.38
N LEU A 64 36.07 40.27 5.54
CA LEU A 64 37.28 40.64 4.82
C LEU A 64 37.69 39.48 3.92
N VAL A 65 37.74 39.71 2.62
CA VAL A 65 38.04 38.67 1.61
C VAL A 65 39.42 38.94 1.01
N PHE A 66 40.35 38.02 1.27
CA PHE A 66 41.74 38.04 0.84
C PHE A 66 41.97 37.06 -0.32
N TYR A 67 42.89 37.42 -1.23
CA TYR A 67 43.18 36.66 -2.45
C TYR A 67 44.58 36.02 -2.49
N LYS A 68 45.47 36.34 -1.54
CA LYS A 68 46.89 35.96 -1.63
C LYS A 68 47.20 34.59 -1.03
N SER A 69 46.75 34.32 0.19
CA SER A 69 47.14 33.15 0.98
C SER A 69 46.13 32.87 2.10
N PRO A 70 45.92 31.61 2.50
CA PRO A 70 45.09 31.25 3.65
C PRO A 70 45.65 31.77 4.99
N ALA A 71 46.94 32.08 5.08
CA ALA A 71 47.55 32.65 6.29
C ALA A 71 47.16 34.12 6.52
N GLN A 72 46.87 34.87 5.44
CA GLN A 72 46.61 36.29 5.51
C GLN A 72 45.41 36.69 6.41
N PRO A 73 44.22 36.08 6.27
CA PRO A 73 43.11 36.36 7.20
C PRO A 73 43.41 35.92 8.63
N VAL A 74 44.30 34.94 8.84
CA VAL A 74 44.65 34.44 10.17
C VAL A 74 45.61 35.38 10.88
N GLU A 75 46.61 35.91 10.18
CA GLU A 75 47.50 36.96 10.68
C GLU A 75 46.72 38.24 11.01
N CYS A 76 45.82 38.66 10.10
CA CYS A 76 44.92 39.78 10.33
C CYS A 76 44.05 39.57 11.59
N ALA A 77 43.51 38.36 11.79
CA ALA A 77 42.73 38.04 12.99
C ALA A 77 43.56 38.14 14.28
N LEU A 78 44.83 37.72 14.26
CA LEU A 78 45.74 37.86 15.42
C LEU A 78 46.09 39.32 15.71
N GLU A 79 46.31 40.13 14.67
CA GLU A 79 46.56 41.57 14.81
C GLU A 79 45.35 42.30 15.40
N ILE A 80 44.14 41.98 14.90
CA ILE A 80 42.89 42.48 15.45
C ILE A 80 42.74 42.03 16.91
N SER A 81 42.97 40.74 17.22
CA SER A 81 42.94 40.22 18.59
C SER A 81 43.90 40.96 19.53
N ARG A 82 45.09 41.34 19.04
CA ARG A 82 46.07 42.13 19.79
C ARG A 82 45.58 43.54 20.06
N ALA A 83 45.06 44.22 19.04
CA ALA A 83 44.54 45.57 19.16
C ALA A 83 43.27 45.63 20.04
N LEU A 84 42.42 44.60 20.03
CA LEU A 84 41.24 44.52 20.89
C LEU A 84 41.56 44.53 22.40
N LYS A 85 42.79 44.22 22.81
CA LYS A 85 43.21 44.34 24.22
C LYS A 85 43.11 45.76 24.78
N THR A 86 43.22 46.79 23.93
CA THR A 86 43.05 48.19 24.34
C THR A 86 41.59 48.66 24.29
N TYR A 87 40.67 47.80 23.83
CA TYR A 87 39.23 48.08 23.69
C TYR A 87 38.39 46.97 24.35
N PRO A 88 38.39 46.85 25.69
CA PRO A 88 37.70 45.77 26.41
C PRO A 88 36.17 45.75 26.20
N GLU A 89 35.58 46.86 25.75
CA GLU A 89 34.18 46.98 25.36
C GLU A 89 33.83 46.27 24.04
N LEU A 90 34.81 46.06 23.16
CA LEU A 90 34.66 45.40 21.87
C LEU A 90 34.77 43.88 22.01
N ARG A 91 33.65 43.25 22.33
CA ARG A 91 33.54 41.78 22.47
C ARG A 91 33.41 41.10 21.10
N VAL A 92 34.48 41.07 20.33
CA VAL A 92 34.50 40.52 18.95
C VAL A 92 34.74 39.02 18.96
N ARG A 93 34.10 38.29 18.05
CA ARG A 93 34.44 36.90 17.69
C ARG A 93 34.78 36.81 16.20
N MET A 94 35.65 35.89 15.83
CA MET A 94 36.21 35.79 14.48
C MET A 94 36.16 34.36 13.95
N GLY A 95 35.92 34.20 12.65
CA GLY A 95 35.97 32.92 11.96
C GLY A 95 36.60 33.03 10.57
N VAL A 96 37.42 32.03 10.21
CA VAL A 96 38.19 32.02 8.96
C VAL A 96 37.89 30.77 8.14
N HIS A 97 37.67 30.96 6.84
CA HIS A 97 37.48 29.88 5.87
C HIS A 97 38.06 30.20 4.49
N SER A 98 38.55 29.17 3.80
CA SER A 98 39.00 29.24 2.40
C SER A 98 38.03 28.49 1.51
N GLY A 99 37.44 29.15 0.51
CA GLY A 99 36.43 28.51 -0.33
C GLY A 99 36.04 29.31 -1.58
N PRO A 100 35.26 28.71 -2.48
CA PRO A 100 34.84 29.35 -3.71
C PRO A 100 33.84 30.49 -3.44
N VAL A 101 34.10 31.63 -4.07
CA VAL A 101 33.24 32.82 -4.04
C VAL A 101 33.12 33.38 -5.46
N SER A 102 31.95 33.91 -5.80
CA SER A 102 31.72 34.65 -7.03
C SER A 102 31.83 36.15 -6.77
N THR A 103 32.58 36.86 -7.62
CA THR A 103 32.62 38.31 -7.61
C THR A 103 31.33 38.86 -8.21
N VAL A 104 30.68 39.77 -7.51
CA VAL A 104 29.42 40.38 -7.91
C VAL A 104 29.59 41.89 -7.83
N THR A 105 29.31 42.60 -8.93
CA THR A 105 29.22 44.06 -8.89
C THR A 105 27.87 44.43 -8.30
N ASP A 106 27.86 45.20 -7.21
CA ASP A 106 26.62 45.66 -6.58
C ASP A 106 25.94 46.77 -7.41
N LEU A 107 24.72 47.17 -7.02
CA LEU A 107 23.95 48.23 -7.68
C LEU A 107 24.64 49.61 -7.68
N ASN A 108 25.71 49.78 -6.90
CA ASN A 108 26.48 51.01 -6.77
C ASN A 108 27.85 50.91 -7.48
N ASP A 109 28.02 49.96 -8.41
CA ASP A 109 29.26 49.68 -9.14
C ASP A 109 30.46 49.31 -8.25
N ARG A 110 30.22 48.78 -7.04
CA ARG A 110 31.29 48.29 -6.15
C ARG A 110 31.50 46.79 -6.35
N THR A 111 32.76 46.38 -6.42
CA THR A 111 33.15 44.97 -6.40
C THR A 111 32.81 44.37 -5.03
N ASN A 112 31.85 43.45 -5.02
CA ASN A 112 31.43 42.68 -3.86
C ASN A 112 31.69 41.18 -4.12
N ALA A 113 31.50 40.36 -3.11
CA ALA A 113 31.73 38.92 -3.18
C ALA A 113 30.55 38.19 -2.53
N ALA A 114 30.03 37.17 -3.21
CA ALA A 114 28.94 36.33 -2.72
C ALA A 114 29.23 34.86 -3.06
N GLY A 115 28.99 33.94 -2.13
CA GLY A 115 29.21 32.52 -2.38
C GLY A 115 29.29 31.67 -1.12
N ILE A 116 29.42 30.36 -1.34
CA ILE A 116 29.47 29.34 -0.28
C ILE A 116 30.62 29.63 0.70
N GLY A 117 31.77 30.12 0.21
CA GLY A 117 32.92 30.44 1.05
C GLY A 117 32.63 31.45 2.17
N ILE A 118 31.82 32.49 1.88
CA ILE A 118 31.46 33.51 2.89
C ILE A 118 30.49 32.91 3.93
N ASN A 119 29.51 32.12 3.49
CA ASN A 119 28.55 31.48 4.38
C ASN A 119 29.22 30.50 5.34
N VAL A 120 30.25 29.77 4.88
CA VAL A 120 31.01 28.86 5.75
C VAL A 120 31.88 29.64 6.75
N ALA A 121 32.54 30.73 6.34
CA ALA A 121 33.28 31.59 7.27
C ALA A 121 32.41 32.15 8.39
N GLN A 122 31.20 32.61 8.06
CA GLN A 122 30.21 33.07 9.03
C GLN A 122 29.80 31.94 9.98
N ARG A 123 29.57 30.72 9.48
CA ARG A 123 29.20 29.55 10.29
C ARG A 123 30.30 29.14 11.26
N VAL A 124 31.57 29.21 10.82
CA VAL A 124 32.73 28.95 11.69
C VAL A 124 32.78 29.99 12.81
N MET A 125 32.61 31.27 12.49
CA MET A 125 32.57 32.38 13.46
C MET A 125 31.41 32.23 14.46
N ASP A 126 30.24 31.80 14.00
CA ASP A 126 29.04 31.56 14.83
C ASP A 126 29.20 30.46 15.89
N CYS A 127 30.25 29.64 15.81
CA CYS A 127 30.61 28.66 16.84
C CYS A 127 31.35 29.28 18.02
N GLY A 128 31.89 30.49 17.85
CA GLY A 128 32.76 31.13 18.83
C GLY A 128 32.03 32.11 19.75
N ASP A 129 32.57 32.25 20.96
CA ASP A 129 32.26 33.36 21.85
C ASP A 129 33.26 34.52 21.66
N ALA A 130 33.05 35.63 22.36
CA ALA A 130 33.95 36.77 22.34
C ALA A 130 35.41 36.35 22.62
N GLY A 131 36.33 36.87 21.82
CA GLY A 131 37.77 36.59 21.86
C GLY A 131 38.21 35.36 21.06
N HIS A 132 37.29 34.51 20.59
CA HIS A 132 37.67 33.34 19.79
C HIS A 132 38.08 33.73 18.36
N ILE A 133 39.10 33.02 17.87
CA ILE A 133 39.49 32.99 16.46
C ILE A 133 39.32 31.55 16.00
N LEU A 134 38.26 31.28 15.23
CA LEU A 134 37.93 29.92 14.81
C LEU A 134 38.29 29.71 13.34
N LEU A 135 38.82 28.54 13.01
CA LEU A 135 39.22 28.18 11.66
C LEU A 135 38.44 26.96 11.19
N SER A 136 38.02 26.95 9.92
CA SER A 136 37.55 25.71 9.30
C SER A 136 38.71 24.72 9.14
N LYS A 137 38.39 23.40 9.15
CA LYS A 137 39.37 22.33 8.87
C LYS A 137 40.27 22.61 7.67
N ARG A 138 39.72 23.07 6.55
CA ARG A 138 40.51 23.38 5.35
C ARG A 138 41.60 24.43 5.58
N VAL A 139 41.32 25.48 6.35
CA VAL A 139 42.31 26.52 6.67
C VAL A 139 43.35 25.97 7.66
N ALA A 140 42.90 25.21 8.66
CA ALA A 140 43.81 24.60 9.63
C ALA A 140 44.79 23.62 8.97
N GLU A 141 44.31 22.75 8.08
CA GLU A 141 45.14 21.79 7.33
C GLU A 141 46.16 22.50 6.43
N ASP A 142 45.79 23.61 5.77
CA ASP A 142 46.71 24.42 4.97
C ASP A 142 47.82 25.06 5.85
N LEU A 143 47.47 25.49 7.07
CA LEU A 143 48.41 26.15 7.99
C LEU A 143 49.31 25.19 8.76
N GLU A 144 48.83 23.98 9.08
CA GLU A 144 49.61 22.95 9.76
C GLU A 144 50.89 22.57 8.99
N GLN A 145 50.90 22.75 7.66
CA GLN A 145 52.09 22.54 6.82
C GLN A 145 53.25 23.50 7.14
N HIS A 146 52.96 24.62 7.81
CA HIS A 146 53.93 25.63 8.22
C HIS A 146 54.15 25.57 9.73
N GLY A 147 55.29 25.01 10.16
CA GLY A 147 55.53 24.59 11.55
C GLY A 147 55.40 25.62 12.68
N HIS A 148 55.25 26.92 12.39
CA HIS A 148 55.00 27.94 13.42
C HIS A 148 53.51 28.06 13.82
N TRP A 149 52.58 27.56 12.99
CA TRP A 149 51.13 27.57 13.29
C TRP A 149 50.70 26.38 14.13
N GLN A 150 51.33 25.21 13.94
CA GLN A 150 50.98 23.96 14.61
C GLN A 150 50.77 24.07 16.14
N PRO A 151 51.63 24.76 16.94
CA PRO A 151 51.42 24.88 18.38
C PRO A 151 50.27 25.82 18.79
N GLN A 152 49.66 26.53 17.84
CA GLN A 152 48.58 27.51 18.07
C GLN A 152 47.21 26.98 17.61
N LEU A 153 47.18 25.83 16.92
CA LEU A 153 45.97 25.22 16.35
C LEU A 153 45.45 24.13 17.30
N HIS A 154 44.23 24.31 17.78
CA HIS A 154 43.60 23.40 18.75
C HIS A 154 42.30 22.85 18.17
N ASP A 155 42.28 21.57 17.81
CA ASP A 155 41.10 20.93 17.24
C ASP A 155 39.93 20.90 18.24
N LEU A 156 38.78 21.44 17.84
CA LEU A 156 37.54 21.40 18.63
C LEU A 156 36.56 20.32 18.16
N GLY A 157 36.79 19.69 17.00
CA GLY A 157 35.95 18.66 16.41
C GLY A 157 34.84 19.19 15.50
N GLU A 158 33.93 18.29 15.12
CA GLU A 158 32.74 18.65 14.33
C GLU A 158 31.67 19.32 15.19
N VAL A 159 31.18 20.46 14.72
CA VAL A 159 30.09 21.21 15.33
C VAL A 159 28.95 21.32 14.34
N GLU A 160 27.76 20.94 14.79
CA GLU A 160 26.54 21.20 14.03
C GLU A 160 26.15 22.67 14.16
N VAL A 161 26.10 23.37 13.02
CA VAL A 161 25.66 24.76 12.94
C VAL A 161 24.20 24.84 12.47
N LYS A 162 23.64 26.06 12.45
CA LYS A 162 22.26 26.28 12.00
C LYS A 162 22.00 25.62 10.64
N HIS A 163 20.83 24.98 10.50
CA HIS A 163 20.39 24.20 9.33
C HIS A 163 21.07 22.82 9.15
N GLY A 164 21.54 22.19 10.22
CA GLY A 164 22.00 20.79 10.22
C GLY A 164 23.33 20.53 9.52
N VAL A 165 24.05 21.59 9.12
CA VAL A 165 25.35 21.47 8.47
C VAL A 165 26.41 21.26 9.53
N ARG A 166 27.25 20.23 9.37
CA ARG A 166 28.41 20.02 10.24
C ARG A 166 29.65 20.72 9.69
N VAL A 167 30.31 21.47 10.54
CA VAL A 167 31.58 22.15 10.23
C VAL A 167 32.61 21.68 11.26
N HIS A 168 33.75 21.18 10.79
CA HIS A 168 34.88 20.84 11.67
C HIS A 168 35.68 22.12 11.94
N VAL A 169 35.79 22.48 13.22
CA VAL A 169 36.33 23.76 13.68
C VAL A 169 37.59 23.56 14.51
N PHE A 170 38.57 24.44 14.29
CA PHE A 170 39.78 24.57 15.11
C PHE A 170 39.75 25.92 15.84
N ASN A 171 40.23 25.95 17.07
CA ASN A 171 40.46 27.18 17.83
C ASN A 171 41.92 27.61 17.65
N LEU A 172 42.13 28.86 17.26
CA LEU A 172 43.44 29.47 17.15
C LEU A 172 43.71 30.38 18.34
N TYR A 173 44.69 30.04 19.16
CA TYR A 173 45.17 30.90 20.23
C TYR A 173 46.64 30.61 20.56
N ASN A 174 47.27 31.56 21.26
CA ASN A 174 48.59 31.38 21.84
C ASN A 174 48.61 31.94 23.27
N LYS A 175 49.78 32.01 23.91
CA LYS A 175 49.90 32.49 25.30
C LYS A 175 49.42 33.93 25.49
N GLU A 176 49.37 34.73 24.43
CA GLU A 176 49.04 36.14 24.50
C GLU A 176 47.71 36.49 23.81
N LEU A 177 47.31 35.78 22.75
CA LEU A 177 46.24 36.17 21.84
C LEU A 177 45.25 35.03 21.60
N GLY A 178 43.99 35.38 21.33
CA GLY A 178 42.90 34.42 21.18
C GLY A 178 42.33 33.96 22.53
N ASN A 179 41.16 33.30 22.48
CA ASN A 179 40.49 32.75 23.65
C ASN A 179 40.75 31.24 23.72
N SER A 180 41.41 30.79 24.79
CA SER A 180 41.75 29.37 25.01
C SER A 180 40.60 28.53 25.56
N GLU A 181 39.50 29.16 25.98
CA GLU A 181 38.32 28.43 26.44
C GLU A 181 37.69 27.62 25.31
N VAL A 182 37.01 26.53 25.66
CA VAL A 182 36.12 25.86 24.70
C VAL A 182 34.85 26.69 24.58
N PRO A 183 34.40 27.07 23.36
CA PRO A 183 33.19 27.88 23.20
C PRO A 183 31.98 27.24 23.89
N GLU A 184 31.14 28.06 24.50
CA GLU A 184 30.01 27.65 25.33
C GLU A 184 29.04 26.73 24.56
N LYS A 185 28.84 27.01 23.28
CA LYS A 185 28.03 26.20 22.37
C LYS A 185 28.55 24.77 22.20
N LEU A 186 29.87 24.58 22.21
CA LEU A 186 30.50 23.25 22.14
C LEU A 186 30.51 22.55 23.51
N ARG A 187 30.62 23.31 24.60
CA ARG A 187 30.56 22.79 25.97
C ARG A 187 29.17 22.20 26.25
N GLN A 188 28.12 22.93 25.92
CA GLN A 188 26.73 22.46 26.03
C GLN A 188 26.45 21.26 25.11
N ALA A 189 27.01 21.23 23.90
CA ALA A 189 26.90 20.08 23.01
C ALA A 189 27.59 18.82 23.59
N LYS A 190 28.78 18.96 24.20
CA LYS A 190 29.49 17.84 24.86
C LYS A 190 28.78 17.36 26.13
N GLU A 191 28.21 18.26 26.92
CA GLU A 191 27.42 17.91 28.13
C GLU A 191 26.08 17.23 27.76
N GLN A 192 25.42 17.68 26.69
CA GLN A 192 24.25 17.00 26.12
C GLN A 192 24.62 15.62 25.52
N THR A 193 25.81 15.47 24.93
CA THR A 193 26.30 14.18 24.40
C THR A 193 26.66 13.20 25.52
N ALA A 194 27.22 13.67 26.64
CA ALA A 194 27.58 12.83 27.79
C ALA A 194 26.35 12.39 28.60
N SER A 195 25.31 13.22 28.71
CA SER A 195 24.02 12.84 29.29
C SER A 195 23.19 11.91 28.38
N ALA A 196 23.43 11.92 27.06
CA ALA A 196 22.71 11.09 26.08
C ALA A 196 23.17 9.62 26.03
N VAL A 197 24.33 9.27 26.59
CA VAL A 197 24.81 7.86 26.59
C VAL A 197 24.09 7.01 27.64
N GLY A 198 23.51 7.63 28.68
CA GLY A 198 22.75 6.94 29.73
C GLY A 198 21.23 6.89 29.54
N GLY A 199 20.68 7.53 28.50
CA GLY A 199 19.24 7.71 28.29
C GLY A 199 18.75 7.34 26.88
N ARG A 200 19.49 6.54 26.13
CA ARG A 200 19.27 6.26 24.70
C ARG A 200 18.18 5.22 24.40
N SER A 201 17.20 4.99 25.28
CA SER A 201 16.32 3.81 25.16
C SER A 201 14.95 4.02 24.51
N GLU A 202 14.56 5.22 24.05
CA GLU A 202 13.19 5.41 23.48
C GLU A 202 13.06 6.23 22.17
N GLU A 203 14.15 6.76 21.60
CA GLU A 203 14.04 7.54 20.35
C GLU A 203 14.17 6.67 19.07
N LEU A 204 13.40 7.06 18.05
CA LEU A 204 13.13 6.34 16.81
C LEU A 204 14.25 6.50 15.78
N TRP A 205 15.43 5.95 16.09
CA TRP A 205 16.60 6.04 15.23
C TRP A 205 16.59 5.00 14.10
N VAL A 206 16.71 5.48 12.87
CA VAL A 206 16.88 4.66 11.65
C VAL A 206 18.30 4.81 11.13
N ALA A 207 18.97 3.71 10.84
CA ALA A 207 20.26 3.71 10.17
C ALA A 207 20.16 3.09 8.78
N VAL A 208 20.74 3.74 7.78
CA VAL A 208 20.95 3.15 6.46
C VAL A 208 22.36 2.60 6.41
N LEU A 209 22.49 1.28 6.37
CA LEU A 209 23.80 0.63 6.21
C LEU A 209 24.27 0.76 4.75
N PRO A 210 25.60 0.77 4.53
CA PRO A 210 26.16 0.78 3.17
C PRO A 210 25.61 -0.38 2.35
N PHE A 211 25.04 -0.08 1.19
CA PHE A 211 24.54 -1.10 0.27
C PHE A 211 25.71 -1.95 -0.23
N LYS A 212 25.55 -3.27 -0.21
CA LYS A 212 26.57 -4.20 -0.71
C LYS A 212 26.55 -4.17 -2.24
N SER A 213 27.70 -3.99 -2.88
CA SER A 213 27.80 -4.02 -4.34
C SER A 213 28.59 -5.23 -4.80
N SER A 214 28.07 -5.96 -5.79
CA SER A 214 28.84 -6.93 -6.58
C SER A 214 28.90 -6.43 -8.02
N GLY A 215 29.95 -5.66 -8.32
CA GLY A 215 30.11 -4.98 -9.60
C GLY A 215 31.46 -4.29 -9.74
N ASP A 216 31.57 -3.46 -10.77
CA ASP A 216 32.71 -2.57 -11.01
C ASP A 216 32.70 -1.37 -10.03
N ALA A 217 33.74 -0.54 -10.07
CA ALA A 217 33.83 0.68 -9.25
C ALA A 217 32.64 1.64 -9.48
N GLU A 218 32.01 1.58 -10.66
CA GLU A 218 30.79 2.33 -10.96
C GLU A 218 29.61 1.87 -10.09
N MET A 219 29.45 0.56 -9.88
CA MET A 219 28.41 0.02 -8.99
C MET A 219 28.70 0.26 -7.51
N GLU A 220 29.96 0.28 -7.09
CA GLU A 220 30.30 0.75 -5.73
C GLU A 220 29.91 2.22 -5.52
N SER A 221 30.21 3.09 -6.49
CA SER A 221 29.79 4.49 -6.43
C SER A 221 28.26 4.64 -6.41
N PHE A 222 27.54 3.82 -7.17
CA PHE A 222 26.08 3.80 -7.16
C PHE A 222 25.53 3.33 -5.81
N ALA A 223 26.15 2.33 -5.17
CA ALA A 223 25.73 1.83 -3.86
C ALA A 223 25.93 2.86 -2.74
N ASP A 224 27.07 3.55 -2.76
CA ASP A 224 27.35 4.62 -1.81
C ASP A 224 26.39 5.81 -2.03
N GLY A 225 26.18 6.21 -3.29
CA GLY A 225 25.23 7.26 -3.66
C GLY A 225 23.79 6.91 -3.26
N LEU A 226 23.35 5.68 -3.51
CA LEU A 226 22.02 5.21 -3.12
C LEU A 226 21.82 5.26 -1.60
N GLY A 227 22.80 4.81 -0.81
CA GLY A 227 22.75 4.88 0.65
C GLY A 227 22.66 6.33 1.17
N GLU A 228 23.42 7.25 0.57
CA GLU A 228 23.36 8.68 0.88
C GLU A 228 22.02 9.31 0.50
N ASP A 229 21.46 8.98 -0.66
CA ASP A 229 20.17 9.50 -1.12
C ASP A 229 19.02 8.99 -0.24
N ILE A 230 19.04 7.72 0.17
CA ILE A 230 18.05 7.18 1.11
C ILE A 230 18.19 7.87 2.48
N THR A 231 19.41 8.02 2.99
CA THR A 231 19.66 8.73 4.26
C THR A 231 19.15 10.17 4.20
N THR A 232 19.41 10.86 3.10
CA THR A 232 18.98 12.23 2.84
C THR A 232 17.46 12.32 2.67
N GLY A 233 16.84 11.34 2.01
CA GLY A 233 15.39 11.29 1.84
C GLY A 233 14.67 11.03 3.16
N LEU A 234 15.13 10.07 3.96
CA LEU A 234 14.56 9.76 5.27
C LEU A 234 14.67 10.96 6.23
N SER A 235 15.76 11.73 6.19
CA SER A 235 15.94 12.91 7.06
C SER A 235 14.98 14.07 6.75
N ARG A 236 14.29 14.04 5.60
CA ARG A 236 13.21 14.98 5.29
C ARG A 236 11.92 14.70 6.07
N PHE A 237 11.80 13.52 6.69
CA PHE A 237 10.68 13.17 7.57
C PHE A 237 11.05 13.55 9.01
N ARG A 238 10.48 14.64 9.49
CA ARG A 238 10.79 15.24 10.81
C ARG A 238 10.63 14.27 11.99
N TYR A 239 9.71 13.32 11.91
CA TYR A 239 9.49 12.33 12.97
C TYR A 239 10.54 11.21 13.00
N LEU A 240 11.46 11.18 12.04
CA LEU A 240 12.56 10.21 12.00
C LEU A 240 13.86 10.86 12.46
N SER A 241 14.50 10.21 13.42
CA SER A 241 15.91 10.47 13.70
C SER A 241 16.75 9.54 12.82
N VAL A 242 17.54 10.10 11.92
CA VAL A 242 18.34 9.30 10.98
C VAL A 242 19.81 9.34 11.37
N VAL A 243 20.42 8.16 11.53
CA VAL A 243 21.86 8.05 11.76
C VAL A 243 22.59 8.58 10.54
N ALA A 244 23.53 9.49 10.75
CA ALA A 244 24.28 10.09 9.66
C ALA A 244 25.03 9.04 8.83
N SER A 245 24.97 9.18 7.50
CA SER A 245 25.60 8.25 6.54
C SER A 245 27.07 7.98 6.88
N ALA A 246 27.85 9.01 7.21
CA ALA A 246 29.27 8.85 7.59
C ALA A 246 29.51 7.95 8.83
N SER A 247 28.55 7.85 9.75
CA SER A 247 28.65 6.95 10.90
C SER A 247 28.36 5.50 10.50
N ALA A 248 27.36 5.28 9.63
CA ALA A 248 27.06 3.96 9.08
C ALA A 248 28.14 3.47 8.12
N ALA A 249 28.75 4.37 7.35
CA ALA A 249 29.86 4.08 6.44
C ALA A 249 31.12 3.54 7.16
N ARG A 250 31.30 3.85 8.45
CA ARG A 250 32.40 3.26 9.25
C ARG A 250 32.23 1.76 9.49
N LEU A 251 31.01 1.24 9.35
CA LEU A 251 30.70 -0.19 9.43
C LEU A 251 30.79 -0.88 8.07
N LYS A 252 31.21 -0.17 7.01
CA LYS A 252 31.39 -0.76 5.67
C LYS A 252 32.42 -1.89 5.72
N GLY A 253 32.00 -3.09 5.31
CA GLY A 253 32.83 -4.29 5.35
C GLY A 253 32.81 -5.05 6.69
N GLU A 254 32.15 -4.53 7.72
CA GLU A 254 31.91 -5.30 8.94
C GLU A 254 30.84 -6.38 8.70
N THR A 255 31.08 -7.58 9.21
CA THR A 255 30.13 -8.69 9.20
C THR A 255 29.65 -8.99 10.62
N GLY A 256 28.34 -8.96 10.87
CA GLY A 256 27.73 -9.28 12.16
C GLY A 256 26.20 -9.23 12.11
N ASP A 257 25.54 -9.78 13.14
CA ASP A 257 24.08 -9.73 13.34
C ASP A 257 23.58 -8.27 13.39
N GLU A 258 22.45 -8.00 12.74
CA GLU A 258 21.78 -6.70 12.62
C GLU A 258 21.57 -6.02 13.99
N ARG A 259 21.35 -6.82 15.04
CA ARG A 259 21.22 -6.33 16.41
C ARG A 259 22.51 -5.69 16.91
N ALA A 260 23.66 -6.27 16.59
CA ALA A 260 24.96 -5.74 16.98
C ALA A 260 25.31 -4.47 16.19
N LEU A 261 25.01 -4.46 14.88
CA LEU A 261 25.22 -3.28 14.03
C LEU A 261 24.28 -2.13 14.44
N GLY A 262 23.00 -2.44 14.68
CA GLY A 262 22.02 -1.51 15.23
C GLY A 262 22.44 -0.93 16.57
N ALA A 263 22.89 -1.78 17.51
CA ALA A 263 23.38 -1.35 18.81
C ALA A 263 24.63 -0.44 18.71
N LYS A 264 25.57 -0.74 17.80
CA LYS A 264 26.74 0.12 17.54
C LYS A 264 26.35 1.51 17.04
N LEU A 265 25.31 1.58 16.20
CA LEU A 265 24.80 2.85 15.67
C LEU A 265 23.78 3.53 16.59
N GLY A 266 23.30 2.85 17.64
CA GLY A 266 22.18 3.30 18.47
C GLY A 266 20.85 3.35 17.70
N ALA A 267 20.72 2.57 16.62
CA ALA A 267 19.55 2.56 15.76
C ALA A 267 18.59 1.41 16.11
N ARG A 268 17.30 1.73 16.28
CA ARG A 268 16.23 0.75 16.46
C ARG A 268 15.86 0.05 15.16
N TYR A 269 15.93 0.78 14.05
CA TYR A 269 15.65 0.24 12.73
C TYR A 269 16.87 0.37 11.83
N VAL A 270 17.14 -0.66 11.05
CA VAL A 270 18.24 -0.69 10.10
C VAL A 270 17.68 -0.97 8.71
N LEU A 271 18.04 -0.11 7.76
CA LEU A 271 17.79 -0.29 6.34
C LEU A 271 19.08 -0.74 5.69
N GLU A 272 19.04 -1.87 5.00
CA GLU A 272 20.20 -2.41 4.29
C GLU A 272 19.79 -3.00 2.94
N GLY A 273 20.77 -3.27 2.09
CA GLY A 273 20.48 -3.81 0.78
C GLY A 273 21.72 -4.20 -0.01
N SER A 274 21.48 -4.66 -1.23
CA SER A 274 22.51 -5.06 -2.18
C SER A 274 22.18 -4.63 -3.60
N ILE A 275 23.23 -4.49 -4.41
CA ILE A 275 23.17 -4.03 -5.79
C ILE A 275 23.98 -4.99 -6.65
N ARG A 276 23.35 -5.43 -7.73
CA ARG A 276 23.90 -6.39 -8.69
C ARG A 276 23.70 -5.84 -10.10
N LYS A 277 24.76 -5.79 -10.91
CA LYS A 277 24.71 -5.32 -12.32
C LYS A 277 24.99 -6.46 -13.27
N ARG A 278 24.26 -6.49 -14.38
CA ARG A 278 24.47 -7.45 -15.47
C ARG A 278 24.00 -6.92 -16.82
N GLY A 279 24.91 -6.81 -17.77
CA GLY A 279 24.64 -6.11 -19.03
C GLY A 279 24.23 -4.67 -18.74
N SER A 280 23.07 -4.24 -19.25
CA SER A 280 22.45 -2.97 -18.89
C SER A 280 21.51 -3.05 -17.69
N GLY A 281 21.14 -4.24 -17.23
CA GLY A 281 20.24 -4.42 -16.10
C GLY A 281 20.93 -4.21 -14.75
N ILE A 282 20.28 -3.52 -13.83
CA ILE A 282 20.61 -3.49 -12.42
C ILE A 282 19.46 -4.04 -11.58
N ARG A 283 19.82 -4.77 -10.53
CA ARG A 283 18.92 -5.27 -9.50
C ARG A 283 19.36 -4.70 -8.15
N VAL A 284 18.44 -4.00 -7.50
CA VAL A 284 18.63 -3.45 -6.15
C VAL A 284 17.66 -4.16 -5.22
N THR A 285 18.17 -4.80 -4.17
CA THR A 285 17.34 -5.38 -3.11
C THR A 285 17.52 -4.53 -1.86
N ALA A 286 16.43 -4.15 -1.20
CA ALA A 286 16.44 -3.37 0.03
C ALA A 286 15.53 -4.01 1.08
N GLN A 287 15.90 -3.91 2.35
CA GLN A 287 15.13 -4.43 3.46
C GLN A 287 15.23 -3.54 4.70
N LEU A 288 14.17 -3.54 5.50
CA LEU A 288 14.07 -2.84 6.77
C LEU A 288 13.94 -3.87 7.90
N VAL A 289 14.82 -3.77 8.91
CA VAL A 289 14.91 -4.71 10.04
C VAL A 289 14.72 -3.95 11.35
N ASP A 290 13.91 -4.51 12.26
CA ASP A 290 13.85 -4.08 13.65
C ASP A 290 15.00 -4.76 14.42
N THR A 291 15.95 -3.97 14.92
CA THR A 291 17.18 -4.47 15.55
C THR A 291 16.95 -5.04 16.95
N GLN A 292 15.83 -4.71 17.60
CA GLN A 292 15.48 -5.27 18.91
C GLN A 292 15.01 -6.70 18.78
N THR A 293 14.19 -6.98 17.77
CA THR A 293 13.59 -8.30 17.56
C THR A 293 14.41 -9.17 16.59
N GLY A 294 15.10 -8.55 15.63
CA GLY A 294 15.70 -9.22 14.47
C GLY A 294 14.69 -9.47 13.35
N ALA A 295 13.45 -8.98 13.48
CA ALA A 295 12.41 -9.16 12.49
C ALA A 295 12.63 -8.26 11.28
N GLN A 296 12.61 -8.86 10.09
CA GLN A 296 12.51 -8.12 8.85
C GLN A 296 11.07 -7.60 8.68
N LEU A 297 10.91 -6.28 8.71
CA LEU A 297 9.61 -5.61 8.62
C LEU A 297 9.14 -5.45 7.16
N TRP A 298 10.08 -5.32 6.24
CA TRP A 298 9.83 -5.14 4.82
C TRP A 298 11.07 -5.49 4.01
N ALA A 299 10.87 -5.99 2.80
CA ALA A 299 11.89 -6.05 1.78
C ALA A 299 11.30 -5.98 0.38
N GLU A 300 12.08 -5.43 -0.55
CA GLU A 300 11.67 -5.26 -1.93
C GLU A 300 12.86 -5.30 -2.89
N THR A 301 12.59 -5.76 -4.11
CA THR A 301 13.57 -5.85 -5.20
C THR A 301 13.15 -4.94 -6.33
N TYR A 302 14.06 -4.08 -6.78
CA TYR A 302 13.88 -3.12 -7.85
C TYR A 302 14.79 -3.49 -9.03
N ASN A 303 14.19 -3.74 -10.19
CA ASN A 303 14.92 -3.97 -11.44
C ASN A 303 14.89 -2.69 -12.30
N ARG A 304 16.03 -2.26 -12.84
CA ARG A 304 16.13 -1.12 -13.78
C ARG A 304 17.03 -1.47 -14.96
N ASP A 305 16.71 -0.91 -16.12
CA ASP A 305 17.54 -1.03 -17.32
C ASP A 305 18.26 0.30 -17.58
N LEU A 306 19.59 0.28 -17.46
CA LEU A 306 20.47 1.44 -17.65
C LEU A 306 20.58 1.91 -19.10
N GLN A 307 20.05 1.16 -20.08
CA GLN A 307 19.88 1.69 -21.45
C GLN A 307 18.66 2.59 -21.58
N ALA A 308 17.60 2.30 -20.80
CA ALA A 308 16.37 3.07 -20.83
C ALA A 308 16.43 4.33 -19.94
N SER A 309 17.30 4.35 -18.93
CA SER A 309 17.49 5.49 -18.02
C SER A 309 18.96 5.68 -17.61
N SER A 310 19.37 6.90 -17.29
CA SER A 310 20.72 7.14 -16.75
C SER A 310 20.89 6.49 -15.38
N ILE A 311 22.13 6.15 -15.03
CA ILE A 311 22.46 5.57 -13.71
C ILE A 311 21.97 6.46 -12.56
N PHE A 312 22.12 7.79 -12.66
CA PHE A 312 21.60 8.73 -11.66
C PHE A 312 20.07 8.75 -11.60
N ALA A 313 19.38 8.70 -12.74
CA ALA A 313 17.92 8.63 -12.75
C ALA A 313 17.40 7.32 -12.14
N ALA A 314 18.10 6.21 -12.37
CA ALA A 314 17.78 4.94 -11.73
C ALA A 314 18.04 4.99 -10.22
N GLN A 315 19.14 5.64 -9.78
CA GLN A 315 19.46 5.85 -8.37
C GLN A 315 18.37 6.68 -7.67
N ASP A 316 18.06 7.85 -8.22
CA ASP A 316 17.05 8.78 -7.70
C ASP A 316 15.68 8.12 -7.56
N ASP A 317 15.25 7.36 -8.58
CA ASP A 317 13.95 6.69 -8.56
C ASP A 317 13.90 5.55 -7.52
N VAL A 318 14.95 4.73 -7.42
CA VAL A 318 15.01 3.65 -6.42
C VAL A 318 15.08 4.22 -5.01
N ALA A 319 15.92 5.24 -4.76
CA ALA A 319 16.00 5.91 -3.47
C ALA A 319 14.64 6.51 -3.07
N ALA A 320 13.98 7.23 -3.98
CA ALA A 320 12.70 7.87 -3.74
C ALA A 320 11.60 6.86 -3.35
N ARG A 321 11.53 5.71 -4.05
CA ARG A 321 10.58 4.64 -3.76
C ARG A 321 10.83 3.99 -2.40
N ILE A 322 12.09 3.69 -2.09
CA ILE A 322 12.46 3.11 -0.78
C ILE A 322 12.07 4.08 0.34
N VAL A 323 12.42 5.36 0.21
CA VAL A 323 12.12 6.38 1.20
C VAL A 323 10.61 6.55 1.39
N ALA A 324 9.84 6.66 0.30
CA ALA A 324 8.39 6.79 0.37
C ALA A 324 7.75 5.56 1.04
N THR A 325 8.07 4.35 0.61
CA THR A 325 7.51 3.11 1.17
C THR A 325 7.86 2.91 2.63
N VAL A 326 9.07 3.28 3.05
CA VAL A 326 9.52 3.14 4.44
C VAL A 326 8.92 4.21 5.32
N ALA A 327 9.03 5.47 4.94
CA ALA A 327 8.83 6.59 5.84
C ALA A 327 7.43 7.21 5.79
N ASP A 328 6.69 7.16 4.67
CA ASP A 328 5.41 7.85 4.49
C ASP A 328 4.36 7.53 5.57
N SER A 329 3.28 8.33 5.69
CA SER A 329 2.23 8.10 6.70
C SER A 329 1.56 6.73 6.58
N TYR A 330 1.50 6.18 5.36
CA TYR A 330 1.03 4.80 5.09
C TYR A 330 2.20 3.81 4.91
N GLY A 331 3.43 4.23 5.25
CA GLY A 331 4.66 3.46 5.11
C GLY A 331 4.86 2.42 6.22
N VAL A 332 5.79 1.50 5.96
CA VAL A 332 6.07 0.31 6.80
C VAL A 332 6.45 0.71 8.23
N LEU A 333 7.32 1.71 8.37
CA LEU A 333 7.85 2.10 9.67
C LEU A 333 6.78 2.78 10.52
N VAL A 334 5.96 3.63 9.92
CA VAL A 334 4.84 4.31 10.61
C VAL A 334 3.80 3.29 11.10
N HIS A 335 3.54 2.23 10.34
CA HIS A 335 2.66 1.14 10.77
C HIS A 335 3.25 0.36 11.98
N SER A 336 4.53 -0.05 11.90
CA SER A 336 5.23 -0.73 13.00
C SER A 336 5.21 0.10 14.29
N MET A 337 5.43 1.41 14.18
CA MET A 337 5.48 2.31 15.34
C MET A 337 4.11 2.51 15.99
N ARG A 338 3.02 2.63 15.22
CA ARG A 338 1.67 2.83 15.74
C ARG A 338 1.22 1.70 16.68
N ALA A 339 1.51 0.45 16.33
CA ALA A 339 1.20 -0.72 17.15
C ALA A 339 1.88 -0.68 18.54
N ALA A 340 3.05 -0.03 18.64
CA ALA A 340 3.76 0.15 19.90
C ALA A 340 3.19 1.31 20.76
N ILE A 341 2.66 2.36 20.11
CA ILE A 341 2.23 3.61 20.76
C ILE A 341 0.79 3.54 21.29
N GLY A 342 -0.10 2.76 20.65
CA GLY A 342 -1.52 2.68 21.01
C GLY A 342 -1.83 2.33 22.48
N ARG A 343 -0.81 1.94 23.26
CA ARG A 343 -0.90 1.56 24.68
C ARG A 343 -0.49 2.65 25.67
N LYS A 344 0.05 3.80 25.22
CA LYS A 344 0.50 4.90 26.09
C LYS A 344 -0.65 5.84 26.46
N ASP A 345 -0.60 6.39 27.68
CA ASP A 345 -1.51 7.46 28.10
C ASP A 345 -1.04 8.82 27.53
N ASP A 346 -1.98 9.76 27.32
CA ASP A 346 -1.71 11.09 26.71
C ASP A 346 -0.58 11.87 27.37
N ALA A 347 -0.41 11.67 28.69
CA ALA A 347 0.62 12.35 29.45
C ALA A 347 2.04 11.96 29.02
N ASP A 348 2.19 10.73 28.51
CA ASP A 348 3.45 10.06 28.18
C ASP A 348 3.78 10.11 26.68
N LEU A 349 2.90 10.71 25.87
CA LEU A 349 3.11 10.87 24.43
C LEU A 349 4.06 12.05 24.14
N THR A 350 5.11 11.75 23.39
CA THR A 350 6.01 12.74 22.78
C THR A 350 5.33 13.48 21.62
N PRO A 351 5.83 14.67 21.20
CA PRO A 351 5.27 15.41 20.06
C PRO A 351 5.19 14.59 18.76
N VAL A 352 6.17 13.74 18.49
CA VAL A 352 6.19 12.84 17.33
C VAL A 352 5.11 11.75 17.46
N GLU A 353 4.90 11.20 18.65
CA GLU A 353 3.86 10.19 18.87
C GLU A 353 2.44 10.74 18.68
N TRP A 354 2.22 12.03 18.93
CA TRP A 354 0.95 12.70 18.57
C TRP A 354 0.70 12.74 17.06
N GLN A 355 1.74 12.90 16.26
CA GLN A 355 1.63 12.83 14.80
C GLN A 355 1.22 11.42 14.36
N PHE A 356 1.74 10.37 15.02
CA PHE A 356 1.30 8.99 14.75
C PHE A 356 -0.14 8.71 15.17
N GLN A 357 -0.64 9.34 16.24
CA GLN A 357 -2.08 9.29 16.59
C GLN A 357 -2.95 9.93 15.49
N TYR A 358 -2.50 11.04 14.91
CA TYR A 358 -3.18 11.67 13.78
C TYR A 358 -3.16 10.77 12.53
N PHE A 359 -2.04 10.14 12.20
CA PHE A 359 -1.96 9.19 11.08
C PHE A 359 -2.88 7.97 11.29
N ALA A 360 -2.98 7.45 12.51
CA ALA A 360 -3.94 6.39 12.85
C ALA A 360 -5.40 6.83 12.64
N TYR A 361 -5.76 8.05 13.06
CA TYR A 361 -7.08 8.61 12.78
C TYR A 361 -7.37 8.71 11.28
N ARG A 362 -6.37 9.03 10.47
CA ARG A 362 -6.52 9.20 9.02
C ARG A 362 -6.69 7.92 8.22
N GLU A 363 -6.51 6.75 8.82
CA GLU A 363 -6.94 5.49 8.21
C GLU A 363 -8.46 5.34 8.23
N GLN A 364 -9.13 5.93 9.23
CA GLN A 364 -10.57 5.87 9.39
C GLN A 364 -11.14 7.17 9.96
N ILE A 365 -11.45 8.09 9.05
CA ILE A 365 -11.99 9.40 9.40
C ILE A 365 -13.48 9.25 9.76
N THR A 366 -13.74 8.98 11.04
CA THR A 366 -15.11 8.87 11.59
C THR A 366 -15.42 10.04 12.54
N PRO A 367 -16.69 10.45 12.70
CA PRO A 367 -17.06 11.52 13.63
C PRO A 367 -16.64 11.24 15.09
N SER A 368 -16.70 9.97 15.52
CA SER A 368 -16.32 9.57 16.88
C SER A 368 -14.81 9.61 17.11
N ALA A 369 -14.02 9.05 16.18
CA ALA A 369 -12.56 9.11 16.26
C ALA A 369 -12.06 10.55 16.18
N HIS A 370 -12.68 11.36 15.31
CA HIS A 370 -12.43 12.80 15.19
C HIS A 370 -12.65 13.52 16.53
N ALA A 371 -13.82 13.36 17.15
CA ALA A 371 -14.14 14.04 18.41
C ALA A 371 -13.16 13.66 19.56
N VAL A 372 -12.77 12.39 19.62
CA VAL A 372 -11.79 11.89 20.60
C VAL A 372 -10.42 12.52 20.36
N LEU A 373 -9.91 12.45 19.12
CA LEU A 373 -8.59 12.98 18.79
C LEU A 373 -8.52 14.51 18.95
N LYS A 374 -9.55 15.24 18.50
CA LYS A 374 -9.67 16.70 18.65
C LYS A 374 -9.52 17.12 20.11
N THR A 375 -10.33 16.54 21.01
CA THR A 375 -10.31 16.88 22.44
C THR A 375 -8.93 16.61 23.06
N ARG A 376 -8.28 15.51 22.66
CA ARG A 376 -6.95 15.12 23.15
C ARG A 376 -5.86 16.08 22.66
N LEU A 377 -5.87 16.43 21.36
CA LEU A 377 -4.92 17.37 20.76
C LEU A 377 -5.09 18.81 21.28
N GLU A 378 -6.31 19.28 21.51
CA GLU A 378 -6.57 20.60 22.11
C GLU A 378 -5.89 20.72 23.48
N ARG A 379 -6.10 19.73 24.36
CA ARG A 379 -5.44 19.68 25.68
C ARG A 379 -3.92 19.59 25.57
N ALA A 380 -3.42 18.80 24.63
CA ALA A 380 -1.98 18.66 24.40
C ALA A 380 -1.34 19.96 23.91
N ALA A 381 -1.98 20.66 22.96
CA ALA A 381 -1.53 21.94 22.42
C ALA A 381 -1.61 23.07 23.46
N GLU A 382 -2.60 23.05 24.35
CA GLU A 382 -2.67 23.96 25.50
C GLU A 382 -1.53 23.72 26.50
N ARG A 383 -1.20 22.44 26.77
CA ARG A 383 -0.12 22.06 27.68
C ARG A 383 1.27 22.44 27.15
N ASP A 384 1.50 22.26 25.85
CA ASP A 384 2.78 22.61 25.20
C ASP A 384 2.57 23.48 23.95
N ALA A 385 2.23 24.75 24.19
CA ALA A 385 1.92 25.73 23.15
C ALA A 385 3.10 26.14 22.24
N ARG A 386 4.29 25.56 22.44
CA ARG A 386 5.49 25.82 21.63
C ARG A 386 5.78 24.71 20.60
N GLN A 387 5.05 23.60 20.61
CA GLN A 387 5.28 22.51 19.66
C GLN A 387 4.52 22.74 18.35
N SER A 388 5.28 22.95 17.27
CA SER A 388 4.70 23.15 15.93
C SER A 388 3.85 21.95 15.47
N ASP A 389 4.31 20.72 15.73
CA ASP A 389 3.64 19.49 15.25
C ASP A 389 2.25 19.27 15.87
N LEU A 390 2.05 19.63 17.14
CA LEU A 390 0.75 19.57 17.80
C LEU A 390 -0.25 20.53 17.16
N TRP A 391 0.17 21.78 16.91
CA TRP A 391 -0.65 22.78 16.24
C TRP A 391 -0.94 22.40 14.79
N ALA A 392 0.02 21.77 14.09
CA ALA A 392 -0.19 21.28 12.73
C ALA A 392 -1.23 20.15 12.68
N CYS A 393 -1.13 19.16 13.58
CA CYS A 393 -2.12 18.08 13.69
C CYS A 393 -3.50 18.61 14.08
N LEU A 394 -3.56 19.58 15.00
CA LEU A 394 -4.83 20.20 15.39
C LEU A 394 -5.46 21.01 14.24
N ALA A 395 -4.65 21.73 13.47
CA ALA A 395 -5.12 22.43 12.28
C ALA A 395 -5.71 21.47 11.24
N GLN A 396 -5.04 20.35 10.99
CA GLN A 396 -5.55 19.28 10.13
C GLN A 396 -6.89 18.74 10.60
N VAL A 397 -7.02 18.44 11.90
CA VAL A 397 -8.29 17.99 12.48
C VAL A 397 -9.38 19.04 12.28
N TYR A 398 -9.13 20.33 12.49
CA TYR A 398 -10.13 21.37 12.20
C TYR A 398 -10.47 21.51 10.71
N VAL A 399 -9.53 21.26 9.79
CA VAL A 399 -9.81 21.16 8.36
C VAL A 399 -10.76 20.00 8.08
N ASP A 400 -10.47 18.82 8.62
CA ASP A 400 -11.30 17.62 8.45
C ASP A 400 -12.72 17.84 9.01
N GLU A 401 -12.85 18.55 10.14
CA GLU A 401 -14.15 18.92 10.73
C GLU A 401 -15.03 19.68 9.73
N TYR A 402 -14.45 20.65 9.02
CA TYR A 402 -15.14 21.42 7.97
C TYR A 402 -15.37 20.59 6.70
N ALA A 403 -14.32 19.92 6.22
CA ALA A 403 -14.31 19.20 4.95
C ALA A 403 -15.33 18.04 4.91
N PHE A 404 -15.54 17.37 6.05
CA PHE A 404 -16.45 16.24 6.20
C PHE A 404 -17.73 16.55 6.98
N GLY A 405 -17.86 17.77 7.54
CA GLY A 405 -19.07 18.22 8.22
C GLY A 405 -19.38 17.47 9.52
N PHE A 406 -18.37 17.15 10.34
CA PHE A 406 -18.55 16.38 11.58
C PHE A 406 -19.23 17.17 12.71
N GLN A 407 -19.14 18.51 12.71
CA GLN A 407 -19.90 19.40 13.59
C GLN A 407 -20.26 20.70 12.88
N SER A 408 -21.44 21.25 13.19
CA SER A 408 -21.93 22.54 12.67
C SER A 408 -21.30 23.71 13.42
N ASP A 409 -19.98 23.85 13.31
CA ASP A 409 -19.25 24.99 13.84
C ASP A 409 -18.75 25.88 12.71
N ALA A 410 -19.41 27.02 12.52
CA ALA A 410 -19.03 28.01 11.51
C ALA A 410 -17.60 28.57 11.69
N THR A 411 -16.98 28.32 12.84
CA THR A 411 -15.63 28.80 13.17
C THR A 411 -14.52 27.77 12.92
N SER A 412 -14.82 26.54 12.46
CA SER A 412 -13.79 25.50 12.26
C SER A 412 -12.67 25.94 11.32
N LEU A 413 -12.97 26.62 10.20
CA LEU A 413 -11.92 27.16 9.31
C LEU A 413 -11.13 28.32 9.92
N ASP A 414 -11.73 29.12 10.81
CA ASP A 414 -11.02 30.18 11.52
C ASP A 414 -10.05 29.58 12.56
N ARG A 415 -10.48 28.53 13.27
CA ARG A 415 -9.62 27.78 14.20
C ARG A 415 -8.51 27.04 13.46
N ALA A 416 -8.83 26.41 12.33
CA ALA A 416 -7.84 25.76 11.46
C ALA A 416 -6.79 26.77 10.98
N LEU A 417 -7.21 27.96 10.54
CA LEU A 417 -6.30 29.03 10.12
C LEU A 417 -5.40 29.50 11.27
N ALA A 418 -5.96 29.72 12.46
CA ALA A 418 -5.21 30.15 13.62
C ALA A 418 -4.17 29.09 14.04
N ALA A 419 -4.57 27.82 14.10
CA ALA A 419 -3.69 26.70 14.43
C ALA A 419 -2.60 26.50 13.37
N ALA A 420 -2.94 26.55 12.07
CA ALA A 420 -1.97 26.40 10.98
C ALA A 420 -0.95 27.54 10.97
N ARG A 421 -1.40 28.80 11.13
CA ARG A 421 -0.49 29.96 11.25
C ARG A 421 0.42 29.82 12.45
N ARG A 422 -0.13 29.40 13.61
CA ARG A 422 0.66 29.17 14.81
C ARG A 422 1.72 28.10 14.59
N ALA A 423 1.37 26.99 13.95
CA ALA A 423 2.31 25.92 13.62
C ALA A 423 3.44 26.42 12.70
N VAL A 424 3.12 27.19 11.65
CA VAL A 424 4.09 27.77 10.70
C VAL A 424 4.95 28.87 11.33
N GLU A 425 4.40 29.65 12.28
CA GLU A 425 5.15 30.64 13.07
C GLU A 425 6.18 29.98 13.98
N LEU A 426 5.80 28.88 14.63
CA LEU A 426 6.68 28.09 15.48
C LEU A 426 7.76 27.39 14.65
N ASP A 427 7.40 26.88 13.48
CA ASP A 427 8.36 26.29 12.54
C ASP A 427 7.95 26.46 11.08
N ARG A 428 8.73 27.29 10.39
CA ARG A 428 8.57 27.63 8.97
C ARG A 428 8.92 26.48 8.02
N ALA A 429 9.61 25.44 8.49
CA ALA A 429 9.97 24.25 7.74
C ALA A 429 9.05 23.05 8.04
N ASN A 430 8.01 23.23 8.87
CA ASN A 430 7.04 22.17 9.12
C ASN A 430 6.13 21.96 7.89
N GLN A 431 6.36 20.89 7.14
CA GLN A 431 5.56 20.56 5.96
C GLN A 431 4.09 20.32 6.31
N VAL A 432 3.78 19.60 7.39
CA VAL A 432 2.39 19.29 7.79
C VAL A 432 1.63 20.58 8.12
N ALA A 433 2.29 21.54 8.76
CA ALA A 433 1.74 22.86 9.03
C ALA A 433 1.42 23.63 7.75
N LEU A 434 2.30 23.57 6.74
CA LEU A 434 2.09 24.22 5.44
C LEU A 434 1.02 23.52 4.60
N VAL A 435 0.92 22.19 4.66
CA VAL A 435 -0.18 21.43 4.05
C VAL A 435 -1.51 21.86 4.68
N ALA A 436 -1.60 21.90 6.01
CA ALA A 436 -2.80 22.38 6.71
C ALA A 436 -3.13 23.81 6.31
N LEU A 437 -2.14 24.72 6.27
CA LEU A 437 -2.34 26.10 5.86
C LEU A 437 -2.86 26.21 4.42
N ALA A 438 -2.30 25.44 3.49
CA ALA A 438 -2.76 25.38 2.11
C ALA A 438 -4.21 24.89 2.04
N GLN A 439 -4.55 23.78 2.71
CA GLN A 439 -5.92 23.26 2.74
C GLN A 439 -6.92 24.26 3.32
N VAL A 440 -6.54 24.99 4.37
CA VAL A 440 -7.38 26.07 4.92
C VAL A 440 -7.61 27.17 3.89
N HIS A 441 -6.57 27.64 3.19
CA HIS A 441 -6.72 28.64 2.13
C HIS A 441 -7.62 28.13 0.99
N PHE A 442 -7.48 26.86 0.61
CA PHE A 442 -8.35 26.22 -0.38
C PHE A 442 -9.83 26.24 0.05
N PHE A 443 -10.17 25.77 1.25
CA PHE A 443 -11.55 25.74 1.72
C PHE A 443 -12.14 27.12 2.02
N ARG A 444 -11.28 28.11 2.32
CA ARG A 444 -11.66 29.53 2.37
C ARG A 444 -11.78 30.20 1.00
N GLN A 445 -11.53 29.45 -0.08
CA GLN A 445 -11.54 29.93 -1.47
C GLN A 445 -10.51 31.03 -1.77
N ASP A 446 -9.46 31.15 -0.94
CA ASP A 446 -8.34 32.06 -1.14
C ASP A 446 -7.24 31.37 -1.97
N LEU A 447 -7.52 31.22 -3.27
CA LEU A 447 -6.59 30.55 -4.21
C LEU A 447 -5.25 31.30 -4.34
N SER A 448 -5.24 32.61 -4.07
CA SER A 448 -4.04 33.44 -4.12
C SER A 448 -3.02 33.07 -3.05
N ALA A 449 -3.50 32.66 -1.87
CA ALA A 449 -2.66 32.18 -0.77
C ALA A 449 -2.45 30.66 -0.80
N PHE A 450 -3.40 29.89 -1.36
CA PHE A 450 -3.28 28.45 -1.54
C PHE A 450 -2.04 28.07 -2.35
N GLY A 451 -1.89 28.63 -3.56
CA GLY A 451 -0.81 28.24 -4.49
C GLY A 451 0.59 28.32 -3.85
N PRO A 452 1.01 29.49 -3.31
CA PRO A 452 2.32 29.62 -2.67
C PRO A 452 2.52 28.69 -1.46
N ALA A 453 1.47 28.43 -0.66
CA ALA A 453 1.54 27.52 0.47
C ALA A 453 1.72 26.06 0.00
N ALA A 454 0.96 25.64 -1.01
CA ALA A 454 1.04 24.32 -1.62
C ALA A 454 2.42 24.08 -2.27
N GLU A 455 2.92 25.00 -3.09
CA GLU A 455 4.25 24.90 -3.71
C GLU A 455 5.35 24.72 -2.66
N ARG A 456 5.30 25.53 -1.60
CA ARG A 456 6.28 25.48 -0.54
C ARG A 456 6.21 24.16 0.23
N ALA A 457 5.02 23.67 0.53
CA ALA A 457 4.83 22.38 1.18
C ALA A 457 5.39 21.23 0.34
N MET A 458 5.08 21.19 -0.96
CA MET A 458 5.60 20.16 -1.88
C MET A 458 7.13 20.24 -2.03
N ALA A 459 7.70 21.46 -2.07
CA ALA A 459 9.14 21.66 -2.18
C ALA A 459 9.93 21.23 -0.92
N LEU A 460 9.34 21.28 0.28
CA LEU A 460 10.01 20.90 1.52
C LEU A 460 10.31 19.40 1.59
N ASN A 461 9.35 18.56 1.19
CA ASN A 461 9.57 17.12 1.10
C ASN A 461 8.77 16.53 -0.07
N PRO A 462 9.39 16.35 -1.24
CA PRO A 462 8.75 15.77 -2.42
C PRO A 462 8.60 14.24 -2.34
N LEU A 463 8.99 13.61 -1.22
CA LEU A 463 8.86 12.16 -1.00
C LEU A 463 7.71 11.82 -0.03
N ASN A 464 7.06 12.82 0.56
CA ASN A 464 5.86 12.64 1.37
C ASN A 464 4.64 12.48 0.43
N THR A 465 4.35 11.23 0.06
CA THR A 465 3.32 10.90 -0.92
C THR A 465 1.91 11.27 -0.46
N ASP A 466 1.66 11.25 0.85
CA ASP A 466 0.39 11.71 1.42
C ASP A 466 0.18 13.22 1.23
N ALA A 467 1.18 14.04 1.59
CA ALA A 467 1.12 15.49 1.38
C ALA A 467 0.98 15.86 -0.10
N LEU A 468 1.72 15.19 -0.99
CA LEU A 468 1.60 15.38 -2.43
C LEU A 468 0.23 14.96 -2.96
N GLY A 469 -0.32 13.85 -2.45
CA GLY A 469 -1.66 13.38 -2.80
C GLY A 469 -2.73 14.42 -2.45
N ILE A 470 -2.68 14.99 -1.24
CA ILE A 470 -3.66 15.96 -0.75
C ILE A 470 -3.61 17.23 -1.59
N LEU A 471 -2.42 17.80 -1.74
CA LEU A 471 -2.24 19.06 -2.47
C LEU A 471 -2.50 18.87 -3.97
N GLY A 472 -2.07 17.75 -4.55
CA GLY A 472 -2.34 17.40 -5.94
C GLY A 472 -3.84 17.27 -6.22
N LEU A 473 -4.59 16.62 -5.33
CA LEU A 473 -6.05 16.54 -5.45
C LEU A 473 -6.72 17.92 -5.32
N GLN A 474 -6.25 18.78 -4.42
CA GLN A 474 -6.77 20.15 -4.32
C GLN A 474 -6.47 20.99 -5.57
N ILE A 475 -5.30 20.81 -6.19
CA ILE A 475 -4.96 21.42 -7.49
C ILE A 475 -5.90 20.92 -8.60
N VAL A 476 -6.30 19.64 -8.58
CA VAL A 476 -7.35 19.15 -9.48
C VAL A 476 -8.68 19.89 -9.24
N HIS A 477 -9.05 20.10 -7.98
CA HIS A 477 -10.26 20.83 -7.60
C HIS A 477 -10.24 22.34 -7.94
N THR A 478 -9.06 22.95 -8.19
CA THR A 478 -8.96 24.32 -8.72
C THR A 478 -9.11 24.38 -10.24
N GLY A 479 -9.18 23.24 -10.94
CA GLY A 479 -9.31 23.14 -12.39
C GLY A 479 -7.99 22.85 -13.12
N GLU A 480 -6.86 22.73 -12.40
CA GLU A 480 -5.57 22.35 -12.96
C GLU A 480 -5.44 20.81 -13.06
N PHE A 481 -6.36 20.16 -13.78
CA PHE A 481 -6.53 18.69 -13.82
C PHE A 481 -5.26 17.92 -14.19
N GLU A 482 -4.61 18.28 -15.30
CA GLU A 482 -3.42 17.55 -15.78
C GLU A 482 -2.27 17.61 -14.77
N ARG A 483 -2.05 18.80 -14.21
CA ARG A 483 -0.97 19.06 -13.26
C ARG A 483 -1.21 18.36 -11.92
N GLY A 484 -2.40 18.53 -11.34
CA GLY A 484 -2.76 17.89 -10.09
C GLY A 484 -2.72 16.36 -10.21
N THR A 485 -3.26 15.81 -11.30
CA THR A 485 -3.23 14.36 -11.57
C THR A 485 -1.81 13.84 -11.79
N ALA A 486 -0.92 14.60 -12.45
CA ALA A 486 0.48 14.19 -12.60
C ALA A 486 1.20 14.10 -11.25
N ILE A 487 0.96 15.05 -10.34
CA ILE A 487 1.51 15.05 -8.97
C ILE A 487 1.03 13.81 -8.21
N VAL A 488 -0.28 13.55 -8.20
CA VAL A 488 -0.87 12.41 -7.48
C VAL A 488 -0.42 11.08 -8.07
N ARG A 489 -0.37 10.95 -9.40
CA ARG A 489 0.13 9.74 -10.07
C ARG A 489 1.58 9.45 -9.68
N ARG A 490 2.44 10.47 -9.62
CA ARG A 490 3.81 10.30 -9.14
C ARG A 490 3.85 9.84 -7.68
N ALA A 491 3.01 10.39 -6.81
CA ALA A 491 2.90 9.95 -5.42
C ALA A 491 2.50 8.45 -5.32
N MET A 492 1.51 8.03 -6.11
CA MET A 492 1.06 6.63 -6.19
C MET A 492 2.14 5.69 -6.76
N GLU A 493 2.94 6.15 -7.72
CA GLU A 493 4.07 5.38 -8.27
C GLU A 493 5.19 5.17 -7.26
N LEU A 494 5.43 6.16 -6.39
CA LEU A 494 6.49 6.10 -5.38
C LEU A 494 6.14 5.15 -4.22
N ASN A 495 4.86 5.09 -3.83
CA ASN A 495 4.38 4.27 -2.73
C ASN A 495 3.30 3.28 -3.19
N ALA A 496 3.65 1.99 -3.27
CA ALA A 496 2.69 0.94 -3.62
C ALA A 496 1.58 0.74 -2.56
N ASN A 497 1.78 1.27 -1.34
CA ASN A 497 0.82 1.28 -0.25
C ASN A 497 0.07 2.61 -0.11
N HIS A 498 0.02 3.42 -1.17
CA HIS A 498 -0.75 4.66 -1.18
C HIS A 498 -2.23 4.43 -0.87
N ALA A 499 -2.89 5.46 -0.33
CA ALA A 499 -4.28 5.40 0.06
C ALA A 499 -5.25 5.48 -1.14
N GLY A 500 -6.36 4.74 -1.08
CA GLY A 500 -7.32 4.61 -2.18
C GLY A 500 -7.96 5.93 -2.64
N TRP A 501 -8.09 6.92 -1.75
CA TRP A 501 -8.61 8.25 -2.11
C TRP A 501 -7.76 8.98 -3.16
N MET A 502 -6.49 8.62 -3.34
CA MET A 502 -5.63 9.23 -4.37
C MET A 502 -6.17 8.99 -5.79
N HIS A 503 -6.99 7.95 -6.00
CA HIS A 503 -7.67 7.71 -7.27
C HIS A 503 -8.71 8.78 -7.65
N PHE A 504 -9.10 9.67 -6.73
CA PHE A 504 -9.96 10.82 -7.08
C PHE A 504 -9.31 11.78 -8.07
N ALA A 505 -7.98 11.96 -8.03
CA ALA A 505 -7.32 12.88 -8.95
C ALA A 505 -7.44 12.43 -10.43
N PRO A 506 -6.99 11.21 -10.82
CA PRO A 506 -7.19 10.74 -12.20
C PRO A 506 -8.67 10.58 -12.56
N LEU A 507 -9.54 10.23 -11.60
CA LEU A 507 -10.98 10.17 -11.81
C LEU A 507 -11.54 11.51 -12.30
N TRP A 508 -11.19 12.62 -11.64
CA TRP A 508 -11.71 13.94 -12.00
C TRP A 508 -11.11 14.47 -13.31
N ASP A 509 -9.87 14.09 -13.63
CA ASP A 509 -9.26 14.38 -14.94
C ASP A 509 -10.00 13.68 -16.08
N HIS A 510 -10.30 12.38 -15.94
CA HIS A 510 -11.13 11.65 -16.91
C HIS A 510 -12.56 12.21 -16.98
N PHE A 511 -13.17 12.52 -15.83
CA PHE A 511 -14.51 13.10 -15.79
C PHE A 511 -14.57 14.45 -16.51
N HIS A 512 -13.56 15.30 -16.34
CA HIS A 512 -13.43 16.57 -17.04
C HIS A 512 -13.32 16.40 -18.56
N LYS A 513 -12.60 15.37 -19.02
CA LYS A 513 -12.45 15.02 -20.44
C LYS A 513 -13.69 14.39 -21.06
N GLY A 514 -14.72 14.06 -20.25
CA GLY A 514 -15.90 13.31 -20.69
C GLY A 514 -15.63 11.81 -20.88
N GLU A 515 -14.50 11.32 -20.37
CA GLU A 515 -14.07 9.92 -20.39
C GLU A 515 -14.73 9.17 -19.20
N TYR A 516 -16.06 9.09 -19.22
CA TYR A 516 -16.84 8.62 -18.06
C TYR A 516 -16.62 7.15 -17.73
N GLU A 517 -16.29 6.28 -18.69
CA GLU A 517 -15.91 4.89 -18.43
C GLU A 517 -14.62 4.79 -17.61
N GLN A 518 -13.59 5.55 -17.96
CA GLN A 518 -12.32 5.59 -17.25
C GLN A 518 -12.49 6.22 -15.86
N ALA A 519 -13.37 7.24 -15.75
CA ALA A 519 -13.73 7.82 -14.46
C ALA A 519 -14.41 6.79 -13.53
N LEU A 520 -15.28 5.93 -14.07
CA LEU A 520 -15.89 4.81 -13.31
C LEU A 520 -14.86 3.78 -12.87
N GLU A 521 -13.90 3.42 -13.73
CA GLU A 521 -12.81 2.51 -13.35
C GLU A 521 -12.00 3.06 -12.17
N CYS A 522 -11.70 4.36 -12.20
CA CYS A 522 -11.04 5.03 -11.09
C CYS A 522 -11.91 5.06 -9.83
N ALA A 523 -13.22 5.31 -9.94
CA ALA A 523 -14.15 5.33 -8.82
C ALA A 523 -14.17 4.00 -8.06
N ASN A 524 -14.06 2.88 -8.78
CA ASN A 524 -14.02 1.54 -8.20
C ASN A 524 -12.72 1.21 -7.44
N ARG A 525 -11.66 1.96 -7.70
CA ARG A 525 -10.38 1.86 -6.98
C ARG A 525 -10.33 2.75 -5.75
N VAL A 526 -11.33 3.62 -5.54
CA VAL A 526 -11.45 4.42 -4.33
C VAL A 526 -12.02 3.57 -3.19
N ASP A 527 -11.15 3.11 -2.31
CA ASP A 527 -11.53 2.38 -1.09
C ASP A 527 -11.53 3.32 0.12
N VAL A 528 -12.65 4.02 0.34
CA VAL A 528 -12.84 4.88 1.52
C VAL A 528 -14.25 4.67 2.10
N PRO A 529 -14.42 3.68 3.00
CA PRO A 529 -15.73 3.33 3.55
C PRO A 529 -16.43 4.50 4.24
N GLY A 530 -17.72 4.68 3.96
CA GLY A 530 -18.57 5.68 4.63
C GLY A 530 -18.57 7.09 4.03
N LEU A 531 -17.78 7.35 2.98
CA LEU A 531 -17.87 8.60 2.21
C LEU A 531 -18.89 8.49 1.08
N PHE A 532 -19.65 9.58 0.85
CA PHE A 532 -20.65 9.64 -0.22
C PHE A 532 -20.04 9.82 -1.63
N TRP A 533 -18.77 10.25 -1.71
CA TRP A 533 -18.11 10.65 -2.96
C TRP A 533 -18.03 9.54 -4.03
N PRO A 534 -17.65 8.28 -3.72
CA PRO A 534 -17.62 7.22 -4.73
C PRO A 534 -18.99 7.01 -5.38
N PHE A 535 -20.06 6.92 -4.57
CA PHE A 535 -21.43 6.72 -5.06
C PHE A 535 -21.96 7.93 -5.84
N LEU A 536 -21.61 9.15 -5.42
CA LEU A 536 -21.95 10.38 -6.13
C LEU A 536 -21.35 10.39 -7.53
N VAL A 537 -20.05 10.07 -7.66
CA VAL A 537 -19.38 10.03 -8.96
C VAL A 537 -19.94 8.92 -9.83
N MET A 538 -20.14 7.72 -9.28
CA MET A 538 -20.71 6.59 -10.01
C MET A 538 -22.10 6.92 -10.54
N ALA A 539 -22.97 7.50 -9.71
CA ALA A 539 -24.29 7.95 -10.14
C ALA A 539 -24.17 8.97 -11.27
N SER A 540 -23.32 9.98 -11.12
CA SER A 540 -23.14 11.04 -12.11
C SER A 540 -22.60 10.53 -13.45
N ALA A 541 -21.54 9.72 -13.43
CA ALA A 541 -20.91 9.12 -14.62
C ALA A 541 -21.85 8.14 -15.33
N CYS A 542 -22.50 7.23 -14.60
CA CYS A 542 -23.51 6.31 -15.17
C CYS A 542 -24.71 7.08 -15.75
N GLY A 543 -25.09 8.21 -15.15
CA GLY A 543 -26.10 9.12 -15.69
C GLY A 543 -25.71 9.68 -17.05
N HIS A 544 -24.47 10.15 -17.22
CA HIS A 544 -23.96 10.62 -18.53
C HIS A 544 -23.86 9.49 -19.57
N LEU A 545 -23.49 8.28 -19.14
CA LEU A 545 -23.43 7.09 -20.00
C LEU A 545 -24.79 6.47 -20.33
N GLY A 546 -25.87 6.90 -19.68
CA GLY A 546 -27.20 6.32 -19.86
C GLY A 546 -27.38 4.91 -19.26
N ARG A 547 -26.47 4.48 -18.37
CA ARG A 547 -26.52 3.17 -17.68
C ARG A 547 -27.54 3.19 -16.54
N ARG A 548 -28.83 3.19 -16.88
CA ARG A 548 -29.94 3.45 -15.95
C ARG A 548 -29.98 2.56 -14.71
N THR A 549 -29.68 1.27 -14.85
CA THR A 549 -29.73 0.30 -13.73
C THR A 549 -28.65 0.58 -12.69
N GLU A 550 -27.43 0.87 -13.14
CA GLU A 550 -26.28 1.13 -12.29
C GLU A 550 -26.33 2.52 -11.70
N ALA A 551 -26.78 3.51 -12.48
CA ALA A 551 -27.06 4.86 -11.99
C ALA A 551 -28.09 4.81 -10.85
N ALA A 552 -29.18 4.04 -11.01
CA ALA A 552 -30.17 3.86 -9.96
C ALA A 552 -29.61 3.14 -8.73
N ALA A 553 -28.71 2.16 -8.89
CA ALA A 553 -28.05 1.50 -7.77
C ALA A 553 -27.18 2.49 -6.98
N ALA A 554 -26.29 3.23 -7.67
CA ALA A 554 -25.43 4.23 -7.05
C ALA A 554 -26.23 5.34 -6.35
N VAL A 555 -27.37 5.77 -6.92
CA VAL A 555 -28.28 6.72 -6.26
C VAL A 555 -28.91 6.12 -4.99
N ARG A 556 -29.30 4.84 -4.98
CA ARG A 556 -29.80 4.19 -3.76
C ARG A 556 -28.74 4.14 -2.68
N ASP A 557 -27.51 3.78 -3.02
CA ASP A 557 -26.41 3.68 -2.05
C ASP A 557 -26.03 5.05 -1.50
N LEU A 558 -26.02 6.07 -2.36
CA LEU A 558 -25.85 7.48 -1.97
C LEU A 558 -26.93 7.92 -0.96
N LEU A 559 -28.20 7.62 -1.24
CA LEU A 559 -29.33 7.95 -0.36
C LEU A 559 -29.39 7.08 0.91
N ALA A 560 -28.79 5.90 0.90
CA ALA A 560 -28.64 5.06 2.10
C ALA A 560 -27.66 5.69 3.10
N LEU A 561 -26.61 6.36 2.62
CA LEU A 561 -25.69 7.14 3.45
C LEU A 561 -26.27 8.49 3.89
N ASP A 562 -27.10 9.08 3.03
CA ASP A 562 -27.65 10.41 3.24
C ASP A 562 -29.04 10.57 2.59
N PRO A 563 -30.14 10.27 3.31
CA PRO A 563 -31.49 10.31 2.75
C PRO A 563 -31.90 11.69 2.21
N GLU A 564 -31.30 12.76 2.74
CA GLU A 564 -31.56 14.14 2.31
C GLU A 564 -30.55 14.65 1.28
N PHE A 565 -29.62 13.80 0.77
CA PHE A 565 -28.50 14.21 -0.08
C PHE A 565 -28.90 15.18 -1.21
N ALA A 566 -30.04 14.93 -1.87
CA ALA A 566 -30.55 15.75 -2.97
C ALA A 566 -30.75 17.23 -2.58
N ALA A 567 -31.16 17.51 -1.34
CA ALA A 567 -31.41 18.87 -0.85
C ALA A 567 -30.12 19.69 -0.73
N HIS A 568 -29.00 19.04 -0.41
CA HIS A 568 -27.69 19.69 -0.19
C HIS A 568 -26.62 19.29 -1.21
N ALA A 569 -26.97 18.56 -2.27
CA ALA A 569 -26.04 18.10 -3.30
C ALA A 569 -25.19 19.24 -3.89
N ARG A 570 -25.82 20.40 -4.17
CA ARG A 570 -25.10 21.58 -4.67
C ARG A 570 -24.09 22.13 -3.66
N SER A 571 -24.44 22.16 -2.37
CA SER A 571 -23.53 22.61 -1.31
C SER A 571 -22.35 21.64 -1.15
N ASN A 572 -22.62 20.34 -1.04
CA ASN A 572 -21.60 19.30 -0.90
C ASN A 572 -20.63 19.26 -2.09
N VAL A 573 -21.14 19.36 -3.32
CA VAL A 573 -20.30 19.46 -4.52
C VAL A 573 -19.55 20.79 -4.54
N GLY A 574 -20.22 21.89 -4.19
CA GLY A 574 -19.64 23.23 -4.15
C GLY A 574 -18.48 23.39 -3.17
N THR A 575 -18.49 22.69 -2.03
CA THR A 575 -17.39 22.73 -1.04
C THR A 575 -16.04 22.33 -1.64
N TRP A 576 -16.04 21.41 -2.60
CA TRP A 576 -14.82 20.87 -3.21
C TRP A 576 -14.63 21.34 -4.65
N HIS A 577 -15.71 21.51 -5.42
CA HIS A 577 -15.66 21.86 -6.84
C HIS A 577 -16.06 23.32 -7.14
N PHE A 578 -15.78 24.26 -6.23
CA PHE A 578 -16.11 25.68 -6.42
C PHE A 578 -15.37 26.34 -7.61
N ALA A 579 -14.17 25.87 -7.95
CA ALA A 579 -13.33 26.45 -9.01
C ALA A 579 -13.05 25.51 -10.19
N SER A 580 -13.26 24.19 -10.03
CA SER A 580 -12.92 23.19 -11.06
C SER A 580 -13.72 23.28 -12.37
N GLY A 581 -14.88 23.96 -12.37
CA GLY A 581 -15.84 23.90 -13.48
C GLY A 581 -16.63 22.57 -13.59
N LEU A 582 -16.42 21.61 -12.67
CA LEU A 582 -17.14 20.33 -12.68
C LEU A 582 -18.49 20.34 -11.96
N MET A 583 -18.83 21.40 -11.22
CA MET A 583 -20.07 21.45 -10.46
C MET A 583 -21.30 21.18 -11.35
N ASP A 584 -21.44 21.89 -12.47
CA ASP A 584 -22.58 21.71 -13.36
C ASP A 584 -22.58 20.33 -14.06
N PRO A 585 -21.46 19.85 -14.65
CA PRO A 585 -21.37 18.48 -15.17
C PRO A 585 -21.73 17.39 -14.15
N ILE A 586 -21.30 17.52 -12.89
CA ILE A 586 -21.58 16.56 -11.82
C ILE A 586 -23.08 16.55 -11.52
N LEU A 587 -23.67 17.73 -11.27
CA LEU A 587 -25.10 17.86 -10.94
C LEU A 587 -25.98 17.40 -12.11
N GLU A 588 -25.58 17.65 -13.34
CA GLU A 588 -26.29 17.18 -14.53
C GLU A 588 -26.28 15.65 -14.65
N GLY A 589 -25.13 15.00 -14.42
CA GLY A 589 -25.05 13.55 -14.40
C GLY A 589 -25.96 12.93 -13.33
N LEU A 590 -26.01 13.53 -12.13
CA LEU A 590 -26.90 13.09 -11.06
C LEU A 590 -28.39 13.23 -11.44
N ARG A 591 -28.77 14.30 -12.15
CA ARG A 591 -30.14 14.44 -12.68
C ARG A 591 -30.46 13.35 -13.70
N LYS A 592 -29.53 13.07 -14.61
CA LYS A 592 -29.66 11.95 -15.59
C LYS A 592 -29.75 10.58 -14.92
N ALA A 593 -29.14 10.42 -13.74
CA ALA A 593 -29.24 9.22 -12.91
C ALA A 593 -30.60 9.07 -12.20
N GLY A 594 -31.47 10.08 -12.26
CA GLY A 594 -32.79 10.08 -11.65
C GLY A 594 -32.86 10.73 -10.26
N LEU A 595 -31.80 11.42 -9.81
CA LEU A 595 -31.83 12.18 -8.56
C LEU A 595 -32.42 13.59 -8.80
N ALA A 596 -33.56 13.89 -8.18
CA ALA A 596 -34.23 15.18 -8.31
C ALA A 596 -33.53 16.26 -7.45
N ILE A 597 -32.62 17.01 -8.06
CA ILE A 597 -31.88 18.08 -7.38
C ILE A 597 -32.60 19.42 -7.57
N PRO A 598 -33.01 20.13 -6.49
CA PRO A 598 -33.68 21.43 -6.58
C PRO A 598 -32.82 22.50 -7.28
N GLU A 599 -33.44 23.32 -8.13
CA GLU A 599 -32.72 24.41 -8.83
C GLU A 599 -32.26 25.54 -7.89
N ASN A 600 -33.00 25.80 -6.81
CA ASN A 600 -32.79 26.90 -5.85
C ASN A 600 -32.64 26.42 -4.39
N GLY A 601 -31.83 25.39 -4.13
CA GLY A 601 -31.55 24.92 -2.77
C GLY A 601 -30.51 25.79 -2.06
N SER A 602 -30.89 26.97 -1.57
CA SER A 602 -30.13 27.70 -0.55
C SER A 602 -30.56 27.20 0.84
N SER A 603 -29.89 26.17 1.35
CA SER A 603 -29.86 25.96 2.80
C SER A 603 -28.41 25.81 3.23
N ASP A 604 -27.81 26.94 3.58
CA ASP A 604 -26.57 26.99 4.34
C ASP A 604 -26.79 26.27 5.67
N THR A 605 -26.40 25.00 5.76
CA THR A 605 -25.94 24.32 7.00
C THR A 605 -25.68 22.81 6.73
N PRO A 606 -24.44 22.32 6.92
CA PRO A 606 -24.17 20.88 6.97
C PRO A 606 -24.55 20.26 8.32
N ARG A 607 -25.35 19.17 8.24
CA ARG A 607 -25.72 18.08 9.18
C ARG A 607 -25.93 18.35 10.70
N ARG A 608 -27.12 17.93 11.14
CA ARG A 608 -27.40 17.20 12.41
C ARG A 608 -27.55 15.72 12.08
N ASN A 609 -26.79 14.83 12.74
CA ASN A 609 -27.12 13.41 12.88
C ASN A 609 -26.61 12.91 14.24
N GLU A 610 -27.55 12.42 15.07
CA GLU A 610 -27.31 11.78 16.38
C GLU A 610 -27.28 10.24 16.26
N THR A 611 -26.76 9.60 17.31
CA THR A 611 -26.79 8.16 17.68
C THR A 611 -25.74 7.27 16.99
N THR A 612 -24.94 6.40 17.65
CA THR A 612 -25.13 5.62 18.89
C THR A 612 -23.77 5.22 19.49
N THR A 613 -23.54 5.49 20.77
CA THR A 613 -22.29 5.16 21.51
C THR A 613 -22.31 3.75 22.12
N ALA A 614 -21.24 2.96 21.92
CA ALA A 614 -20.95 1.75 22.70
C ALA A 614 -19.57 1.88 23.38
N LYS A 615 -19.52 1.59 24.69
CA LYS A 615 -18.39 1.80 25.61
C LYS A 615 -17.32 0.71 25.48
N ALA A 616 -16.05 1.12 25.41
CA ALA A 616 -14.87 0.26 25.59
C ALA A 616 -14.34 0.36 27.04
N ASN A 617 -14.00 -0.78 27.64
CA ASN A 617 -13.32 -0.86 28.94
C ASN A 617 -11.88 -1.39 28.75
N ARG A 618 -10.91 -0.68 29.33
CA ARG A 618 -9.48 -0.99 29.41
C ARG A 618 -9.18 -2.05 30.49
N ALA A 619 -8.13 -2.86 30.27
CA ALA A 619 -7.35 -3.51 31.33
C ALA A 619 -5.85 -3.58 30.94
N LYS A 620 -4.99 -3.59 31.97
CA LYS A 620 -3.57 -3.16 32.04
C LYS A 620 -2.51 -4.26 31.81
N SER A 621 -1.32 -3.77 31.39
CA SER A 621 0.11 -4.18 31.60
C SER A 621 0.44 -5.63 32.01
N GLY A 622 1.47 -6.30 31.48
CA GLY A 622 2.77 -5.80 31.02
C GLY A 622 3.87 -6.36 31.94
N MET A 623 4.54 -7.42 31.50
CA MET A 623 5.86 -7.92 31.92
C MET A 623 6.20 -9.10 30.99
N ASP A 624 7.50 -9.33 30.73
CA ASP A 624 8.09 -10.49 30.03
C ASP A 624 8.48 -10.31 28.55
N ALA A 625 9.24 -9.25 28.25
CA ALA A 625 9.92 -9.10 26.95
C ALA A 625 11.21 -9.96 26.80
N GLU A 626 11.69 -10.60 27.88
CA GLU A 626 12.90 -11.43 27.84
C GLU A 626 12.62 -12.94 27.68
N ALA A 627 11.41 -13.40 28.00
CA ALA A 627 10.96 -14.79 27.78
C ALA A 627 10.35 -15.03 26.39
N ALA A 628 9.95 -13.96 25.69
CA ALA A 628 9.19 -14.04 24.43
C ALA A 628 9.97 -14.62 23.24
N ARG A 629 11.31 -14.62 23.26
CA ARG A 629 12.12 -15.20 22.18
C ARG A 629 12.04 -16.73 22.10
N THR A 630 11.71 -17.41 23.20
CA THR A 630 11.68 -18.87 23.25
C THR A 630 10.30 -19.48 23.02
N ASP A 631 9.21 -18.69 23.06
CA ASP A 631 7.85 -19.23 23.17
C ASP A 631 7.05 -19.29 21.84
N GLU A 632 7.50 -18.63 20.75
CA GLU A 632 6.72 -18.55 19.49
C GLU A 632 7.25 -19.41 18.30
N GLY A 633 8.38 -20.12 18.47
CA GLY A 633 8.74 -21.40 17.82
C GLY A 633 8.81 -21.58 16.28
N PHE A 634 8.39 -20.65 15.42
CA PHE A 634 8.23 -20.92 13.97
C PHE A 634 9.03 -20.00 13.02
N TRP A 635 10.25 -19.64 13.42
CA TRP A 635 11.14 -18.82 12.59
C TRP A 635 11.76 -19.62 11.43
N VAL A 636 11.92 -18.96 10.28
CA VAL A 636 12.51 -19.52 9.05
C VAL A 636 13.85 -18.82 8.78
N ALA A 637 14.92 -19.60 8.60
CA ALA A 637 16.21 -19.11 8.13
C ALA A 637 16.51 -19.64 6.73
N VAL A 638 17.08 -18.81 5.86
CA VAL A 638 17.59 -19.22 4.55
C VAL A 638 19.10 -19.09 4.58
N LEU A 639 19.80 -20.22 4.53
CA LEU A 639 21.25 -20.24 4.47
C LEU A 639 21.74 -19.83 3.07
N PRO A 640 22.94 -19.23 2.97
CA PRO A 640 23.53 -18.88 1.68
C PRO A 640 23.60 -20.10 0.74
N PHE A 641 23.03 -19.95 -0.46
CA PHE A 641 23.16 -20.97 -1.51
C PHE A 641 24.62 -21.15 -1.90
N LYS A 642 25.06 -22.40 -2.04
CA LYS A 642 26.47 -22.74 -2.25
C LYS A 642 26.77 -23.00 -3.72
N TYR A 643 27.88 -22.46 -4.22
CA TYR A 643 28.47 -22.85 -5.50
C TYR A 643 29.96 -23.16 -5.29
N SER A 644 30.39 -24.35 -5.70
CA SER A 644 31.76 -24.84 -5.46
C SER A 644 32.71 -24.68 -6.66
N GLY A 645 32.26 -24.03 -7.74
CA GLY A 645 33.10 -23.76 -8.92
C GLY A 645 33.73 -22.37 -8.90
N SER A 646 34.49 -22.04 -9.94
CA SER A 646 35.20 -20.76 -10.07
C SER A 646 34.47 -19.70 -10.92
N ASN A 647 33.28 -20.03 -11.44
CA ASN A 647 32.49 -19.09 -12.24
C ASN A 647 31.86 -18.00 -11.36
N ALA A 648 32.36 -16.77 -11.46
CA ALA A 648 31.88 -15.63 -10.70
C ALA A 648 30.37 -15.34 -10.91
N ASP A 649 29.84 -15.61 -12.10
CA ASP A 649 28.42 -15.42 -12.39
C ASP A 649 27.53 -16.36 -11.59
N LEU A 650 27.98 -17.60 -11.39
CA LEU A 650 27.22 -18.60 -10.63
C LEU A 650 27.34 -18.38 -9.12
N THR A 651 28.47 -17.83 -8.66
CA THR A 651 28.60 -17.33 -7.28
C THR A 651 27.60 -16.19 -7.04
N SER A 652 27.55 -15.20 -7.94
CA SER A 652 26.60 -14.08 -7.85
C SER A 652 25.14 -14.55 -7.96
N LEU A 653 24.84 -15.52 -8.82
CA LEU A 653 23.51 -16.14 -8.90
C LEU A 653 23.12 -16.82 -7.58
N ALA A 654 24.02 -17.56 -6.93
CA ALA A 654 23.76 -18.22 -5.65
C ALA A 654 23.48 -17.21 -4.53
N GLU A 655 24.29 -16.16 -4.43
CA GLU A 655 24.05 -15.06 -3.48
C GLU A 655 22.70 -14.38 -3.74
N GLY A 656 22.38 -14.11 -5.01
CA GLY A 656 21.14 -13.48 -5.39
C GLY A 656 19.90 -14.32 -5.17
N LEU A 657 19.96 -15.63 -5.40
CA LEU A 657 18.87 -16.55 -5.06
C LEU A 657 18.59 -16.54 -3.55
N THR A 658 19.64 -16.47 -2.73
CA THR A 658 19.49 -16.37 -1.27
C THR A 658 18.71 -15.11 -0.88
N GLU A 659 19.14 -13.95 -1.39
CA GLU A 659 18.52 -12.64 -1.13
C GLU A 659 17.07 -12.58 -1.57
N ASP A 660 16.81 -12.99 -2.81
CA ASP A 660 15.51 -12.84 -3.43
C ASP A 660 14.49 -13.84 -2.82
N ILE A 661 14.95 -15.01 -2.36
CA ILE A 661 14.10 -15.97 -1.60
C ILE A 661 13.76 -15.44 -0.21
N VAL A 662 14.72 -14.89 0.54
CA VAL A 662 14.42 -14.23 1.83
C VAL A 662 13.38 -13.13 1.65
N THR A 663 13.59 -12.28 0.64
CA THR A 663 12.66 -11.20 0.28
C THR A 663 11.27 -11.72 -0.07
N GLY A 664 11.19 -12.78 -0.88
CA GLY A 664 9.92 -13.40 -1.26
C GLY A 664 9.17 -14.02 -0.08
N LEU A 665 9.87 -14.72 0.82
CA LEU A 665 9.25 -15.32 2.01
C LEU A 665 8.68 -14.26 2.97
N SER A 666 9.33 -13.11 3.10
CA SER A 666 8.87 -12.02 3.97
C SER A 666 7.63 -11.28 3.48
N ARG A 667 7.17 -11.55 2.24
CA ARG A 667 5.88 -11.03 1.75
C ARG A 667 4.67 -11.76 2.34
N PHE A 668 4.89 -12.92 2.97
CA PHE A 668 3.85 -13.66 3.67
C PHE A 668 3.78 -13.15 5.11
N SER A 669 2.72 -12.40 5.44
CA SER A 669 2.51 -11.74 6.73
C SER A 669 2.65 -12.67 7.94
N TYR A 670 2.28 -13.94 7.79
CA TYR A 670 2.37 -14.93 8.84
C TYR A 670 3.76 -15.56 9.02
N LEU A 671 4.71 -15.33 8.10
CA LEU A 671 6.05 -15.90 8.20
C LEU A 671 6.99 -14.96 8.97
N LYS A 672 7.72 -15.55 9.91
CA LYS A 672 8.81 -14.88 10.63
C LYS A 672 10.13 -15.33 10.01
N VAL A 673 10.72 -14.48 9.16
CA VAL A 673 11.96 -14.79 8.43
C VAL A 673 13.14 -14.13 9.13
N ILE A 674 14.20 -14.90 9.35
CA ILE A 674 15.48 -14.41 9.88
C ILE A 674 16.18 -13.63 8.78
N ALA A 675 16.60 -12.41 9.11
CA ALA A 675 17.31 -11.55 8.17
C ALA A 675 18.60 -12.21 7.68
N ARG A 676 18.93 -11.94 6.41
CA ARG A 676 20.06 -12.60 5.74
C ARG A 676 21.38 -12.41 6.46
N SER A 677 21.67 -11.22 7.01
CA SER A 677 23.01 -10.92 7.50
C SER A 677 23.39 -11.81 8.69
N SER A 678 22.40 -12.21 9.51
CA SER A 678 22.54 -13.24 10.55
C SER A 678 22.94 -14.63 10.04
N THR A 679 22.56 -14.98 8.80
CA THR A 679 22.92 -16.27 8.17
C THR A 679 24.23 -16.25 7.37
N GLY A 680 24.78 -15.06 7.11
CA GLY A 680 25.94 -14.87 6.23
C GLY A 680 27.21 -15.60 6.67
N ARG A 681 27.40 -15.79 7.98
CA ARG A 681 28.53 -16.54 8.55
C ARG A 681 28.61 -17.99 8.06
N TYR A 682 27.48 -18.57 7.66
CA TYR A 682 27.40 -19.96 7.21
C TYR A 682 27.71 -20.15 5.71
N ALA A 683 28.12 -19.09 5.00
CA ALA A 683 28.48 -19.15 3.58
C ALA A 683 29.69 -20.08 3.31
N ASN A 684 30.69 -20.08 4.22
CA ASN A 684 31.97 -20.76 4.02
C ASN A 684 32.16 -22.02 4.88
N GLU A 685 31.17 -22.39 5.69
CA GLU A 685 31.26 -23.51 6.63
C GLU A 685 30.38 -24.70 6.18
N SER A 686 30.88 -25.92 6.38
CA SER A 686 30.05 -27.14 6.33
C SER A 686 29.38 -27.31 7.70
N VAL A 687 28.20 -26.72 7.84
CA VAL A 687 27.51 -26.61 9.14
C VAL A 687 26.44 -27.69 9.25
N ASP A 688 26.33 -28.31 10.42
CA ASP A 688 25.18 -29.15 10.75
C ASP A 688 23.92 -28.27 10.89
N ILE A 689 22.91 -28.53 10.06
CA ILE A 689 21.69 -27.71 9.96
C ILE A 689 20.97 -27.58 11.31
N ARG A 690 21.03 -28.61 12.17
CA ARG A 690 20.43 -28.56 13.51
C ARG A 690 21.17 -27.58 14.43
N SER A 691 22.50 -27.57 14.35
CA SER A 691 23.32 -26.61 15.09
C SER A 691 23.07 -25.19 14.58
N ALA A 692 23.02 -24.98 13.26
CA ALA A 692 22.70 -23.69 12.66
C ALA A 692 21.31 -23.16 13.08
N GLY A 693 20.27 -24.01 13.00
CA GLY A 693 18.92 -23.62 13.41
C GLY A 693 18.82 -23.29 14.89
N LYS A 694 19.49 -24.07 15.76
CA LYS A 694 19.54 -23.78 17.21
C LYS A 694 20.25 -22.45 17.52
N GLU A 695 21.35 -22.16 16.85
CA GLU A 695 22.09 -20.90 17.03
C GLU A 695 21.32 -19.68 16.50
N LEU A 696 20.64 -19.84 15.37
CA LEU A 696 19.81 -18.78 14.77
C LEU A 696 18.45 -18.61 15.45
N GLY A 697 18.05 -19.54 16.33
CA GLY A 697 16.69 -19.61 16.86
C GLY A 697 15.63 -19.95 15.80
N ALA A 698 16.05 -20.49 14.66
CA ALA A 698 15.18 -20.85 13.55
C ALA A 698 14.74 -22.32 13.65
N ARG A 699 13.43 -22.57 13.59
CA ARG A 699 12.88 -23.92 13.52
C ARG A 699 13.02 -24.50 12.13
N TYR A 700 12.83 -23.68 11.09
CA TYR A 700 12.94 -24.12 9.72
C TYR A 700 14.18 -23.51 9.07
N VAL A 701 14.98 -24.33 8.40
CA VAL A 701 16.20 -23.90 7.72
C VAL A 701 16.14 -24.35 6.26
N MET A 702 16.21 -23.39 5.35
CA MET A 702 16.34 -23.62 3.92
C MET A 702 17.81 -23.54 3.52
N GLU A 703 18.26 -24.46 2.68
CA GLU A 703 19.57 -24.37 2.04
C GLU A 703 19.50 -24.83 0.59
N GLY A 704 20.55 -24.51 -0.18
CA GLY A 704 20.71 -25.17 -1.46
C GLY A 704 22.08 -24.98 -2.08
N SER A 705 22.25 -25.61 -3.24
CA SER A 705 23.51 -25.66 -3.96
C SER A 705 23.32 -25.61 -5.47
N LEU A 706 24.26 -24.94 -6.13
CA LEU A 706 24.35 -24.84 -7.58
C LEU A 706 25.49 -25.73 -8.08
N ARG A 707 25.24 -26.47 -9.16
CA ARG A 707 26.24 -27.27 -9.86
C ARG A 707 26.11 -27.07 -11.37
N GLN A 708 27.23 -26.87 -12.05
CA GLN A 708 27.25 -26.66 -13.50
C GLN A 708 27.95 -27.82 -14.22
N ALA A 709 27.38 -28.26 -15.34
CA ALA A 709 28.00 -29.17 -16.28
C ALA A 709 27.77 -28.66 -17.72
N GLY A 710 28.80 -28.06 -18.33
CA GLY A 710 28.66 -27.34 -19.60
C GLY A 710 27.68 -26.18 -19.48
N ALA A 711 26.70 -26.10 -20.38
CA ALA A 711 25.63 -25.08 -20.34
C ALA A 711 24.47 -25.45 -19.40
N LYS A 712 24.45 -26.65 -18.80
CA LYS A 712 23.38 -27.05 -17.87
C LYS A 712 23.75 -26.65 -16.44
N LEU A 713 22.85 -25.92 -15.80
CA LEU A 713 22.89 -25.59 -14.38
C LEU A 713 21.85 -26.40 -13.64
N ARG A 714 22.25 -27.00 -12.53
CA ARG A 714 21.37 -27.67 -11.58
C ARG A 714 21.40 -26.92 -10.25
N LEU A 715 20.24 -26.43 -9.84
CA LEU A 715 19.98 -25.89 -8.52
C LEU A 715 19.27 -26.97 -7.68
N ALA A 716 19.84 -27.34 -6.55
CA ALA A 716 19.20 -28.20 -5.55
C ALA A 716 18.81 -27.33 -4.35
N VAL A 717 17.56 -27.40 -3.92
CA VAL A 717 17.03 -26.66 -2.76
C VAL A 717 16.40 -27.65 -1.79
N GLN A 718 16.58 -27.43 -0.50
CA GLN A 718 15.93 -28.22 0.54
C GLN A 718 15.51 -27.37 1.75
N LEU A 719 14.46 -27.82 2.42
CA LEU A 719 13.91 -27.24 3.63
C LEU A 719 13.88 -28.30 4.73
N VAL A 720 14.44 -27.97 5.88
CA VAL A 720 14.63 -28.89 7.02
C VAL A 720 14.01 -28.29 8.28
N ASP A 721 13.34 -29.13 9.07
CA ASP A 721 12.99 -28.80 10.45
C ASP A 721 14.24 -29.04 11.33
N ALA A 722 14.85 -27.97 11.82
CA ALA A 722 16.07 -28.00 12.62
C ALA A 722 15.88 -28.61 14.01
N VAL A 723 14.64 -28.72 14.51
CA VAL A 723 14.36 -29.37 15.80
C VAL A 723 14.39 -30.89 15.63
N SER A 724 13.66 -31.42 14.65
CA SER A 724 13.57 -32.86 14.40
C SER A 724 14.71 -33.40 13.52
N GLY A 725 15.36 -32.54 12.74
CA GLY A 725 16.27 -32.92 11.66
C GLY A 725 15.55 -33.50 10.43
N ALA A 726 14.21 -33.41 10.36
CA ALA A 726 13.44 -33.96 9.26
C ALA A 726 13.56 -33.08 8.00
N HIS A 727 13.85 -33.71 6.87
CA HIS A 727 13.74 -33.06 5.56
C HIS A 727 12.26 -32.92 5.19
N LEU A 728 11.76 -31.69 5.19
CA LEU A 728 10.36 -31.39 4.87
C LEU A 728 10.12 -31.37 3.36
N TRP A 729 11.09 -30.87 2.61
CA TRP A 729 11.02 -30.75 1.15
C TRP A 729 12.41 -30.65 0.53
N ALA A 730 12.54 -31.17 -0.68
CA ALA A 730 13.71 -30.96 -1.53
C ALA A 730 13.30 -31.01 -3.02
N GLU A 731 13.88 -30.12 -3.83
CA GLU A 731 13.63 -30.08 -5.27
C GLU A 731 14.90 -29.75 -6.05
N ASN A 732 14.99 -30.27 -7.28
CA ASN A 732 16.07 -29.97 -8.21
C ASN A 732 15.52 -29.25 -9.43
N TYR A 733 16.11 -28.11 -9.77
CA TYR A 733 15.80 -27.32 -10.95
C TYR A 733 16.95 -27.42 -11.94
N GLU A 734 16.68 -27.93 -13.13
CA GLU A 734 17.64 -27.97 -14.24
C GLU A 734 17.30 -26.91 -15.27
N ARG A 735 18.24 -26.02 -15.57
CA ARG A 735 18.07 -24.93 -16.54
C ARG A 735 19.31 -24.80 -17.42
N ILE A 736 19.11 -24.23 -18.60
CA ILE A 736 20.21 -23.79 -19.44
C ILE A 736 20.72 -22.48 -18.85
N PHE A 737 21.99 -22.44 -18.50
CA PHE A 737 22.63 -21.24 -17.99
C PHE A 737 23.20 -20.45 -19.15
N SER A 738 22.67 -19.25 -19.32
CA SER A 738 23.28 -18.20 -20.12
C SER A 738 23.78 -17.12 -19.18
N PRO A 739 25.03 -16.66 -19.34
CA PRO A 739 25.48 -15.47 -18.65
C PRO A 739 24.49 -14.31 -18.85
N ASP A 740 23.97 -14.04 -20.03
CA ASP A 740 23.16 -12.81 -20.18
C ASP A 740 21.76 -12.86 -19.52
N ALA A 741 21.31 -14.04 -19.06
CA ALA A 741 19.96 -14.28 -18.57
C ALA A 741 19.87 -14.63 -17.06
N VAL A 742 20.85 -14.24 -16.26
CA VAL A 742 20.87 -14.58 -14.81
C VAL A 742 19.70 -13.96 -14.03
N PHE A 743 19.29 -12.73 -14.34
CA PHE A 743 18.13 -12.11 -13.68
C PHE A 743 16.82 -12.77 -14.11
N GLU A 744 16.67 -13.12 -15.39
CA GLU A 744 15.50 -13.87 -15.88
C GLU A 744 15.40 -15.23 -15.18
N LEU A 745 16.54 -15.91 -15.01
CA LEU A 745 16.61 -17.18 -14.28
C LEU A 745 16.21 -17.03 -12.81
N GLN A 746 16.60 -15.93 -12.15
CA GLN A 746 16.15 -15.63 -10.79
C GLN A 746 14.65 -15.34 -10.74
N ASP A 747 14.14 -14.54 -11.68
CA ASP A 747 12.72 -14.18 -11.77
C ASP A 747 11.82 -15.39 -12.07
N GLU A 748 12.39 -16.43 -12.67
CA GLU A 748 11.72 -17.73 -12.84
C GLU A 748 11.77 -18.59 -11.56
N LEU A 749 12.96 -18.76 -10.98
CA LEU A 749 13.19 -19.73 -9.90
C LEU A 749 12.70 -19.26 -8.54
N VAL A 750 12.89 -17.98 -8.21
CA VAL A 750 12.57 -17.43 -6.87
C VAL A 750 11.08 -17.51 -6.59
N PRO A 751 10.17 -16.99 -7.45
CA PRO A 751 8.74 -17.07 -7.16
C PRO A 751 8.28 -18.51 -7.03
N ARG A 752 8.84 -19.44 -7.81
CA ARG A 752 8.49 -20.86 -7.75
C ARG A 752 8.91 -21.53 -6.45
N ILE A 753 10.13 -21.28 -5.98
CA ILE A 753 10.63 -21.81 -4.69
C ILE A 753 9.81 -21.24 -3.54
N VAL A 754 9.65 -19.90 -3.52
CA VAL A 754 8.91 -19.19 -2.48
C VAL A 754 7.46 -19.66 -2.41
N SER A 755 6.74 -19.70 -3.54
CA SER A 755 5.34 -20.17 -3.59
C SER A 755 5.22 -21.61 -3.09
N THR A 756 6.08 -22.52 -3.55
CA THR A 756 6.03 -23.93 -3.12
C THR A 756 6.18 -24.09 -1.59
N VAL A 757 6.95 -23.21 -0.96
CA VAL A 757 7.31 -23.30 0.45
C VAL A 757 6.33 -22.53 1.36
N ALA A 758 5.98 -21.31 0.97
CA ALA A 758 5.29 -20.32 1.80
C ALA A 758 3.81 -20.09 1.44
N ASP A 759 3.28 -20.71 0.40
CA ASP A 759 1.84 -20.70 0.15
C ASP A 759 1.06 -21.28 1.35
N HIS A 760 -0.22 -20.93 1.51
CA HIS A 760 -1.03 -21.50 2.59
C HIS A 760 -1.33 -23.01 2.41
N TYR A 761 -1.12 -23.55 1.20
CA TYR A 761 -1.02 -24.99 0.91
C TYR A 761 0.43 -25.49 0.80
N GLY A 762 1.40 -24.62 1.06
CA GLY A 762 2.83 -24.87 0.95
C GLY A 762 3.40 -25.70 2.09
N VAL A 763 4.68 -26.06 1.95
CA VAL A 763 5.38 -26.97 2.86
C VAL A 763 5.42 -26.44 4.31
N LEU A 764 5.68 -25.14 4.49
CA LEU A 764 5.77 -24.53 5.82
C LEU A 764 4.40 -24.48 6.49
N ALA A 765 3.37 -23.99 5.79
CA ALA A 765 2.01 -23.91 6.32
C ALA A 765 1.53 -25.29 6.81
N HIS A 766 1.75 -26.34 6.00
CA HIS A 766 1.44 -27.71 6.37
C HIS A 766 2.20 -28.16 7.62
N SER A 767 3.53 -28.02 7.64
CA SER A 767 4.37 -28.44 8.78
C SER A 767 4.00 -27.72 10.08
N MET A 768 3.77 -26.40 10.00
CA MET A 768 3.39 -25.58 11.14
C MET A 768 2.04 -26.03 11.71
N SER A 769 1.03 -26.16 10.83
CA SER A 769 -0.32 -26.56 11.22
C SER A 769 -0.37 -27.97 11.82
N GLU A 770 0.35 -28.93 11.22
CA GLU A 770 0.50 -30.29 11.74
C GLU A 770 1.09 -30.31 13.16
N SER A 771 2.12 -29.50 13.41
CA SER A 771 2.76 -29.46 14.73
C SER A 771 1.87 -28.86 15.82
N LEU A 772 0.86 -28.07 15.44
CA LEU A 772 -0.11 -27.44 16.33
C LEU A 772 -1.38 -28.26 16.50
N ARG A 773 -1.56 -29.34 15.73
CA ARG A 773 -2.82 -30.10 15.68
C ARG A 773 -3.24 -30.67 17.03
N SER A 774 -2.28 -31.09 17.86
CA SER A 774 -2.54 -31.70 19.16
C SER A 774 -2.89 -30.69 20.26
N LYS A 775 -2.64 -29.39 20.04
CA LYS A 775 -2.99 -28.34 21.00
C LYS A 775 -4.49 -28.05 20.96
N ALA A 776 -5.10 -27.91 22.13
CA ALA A 776 -6.49 -27.47 22.23
C ALA A 776 -6.58 -25.97 21.86
N PRO A 777 -7.71 -25.47 21.33
CA PRO A 777 -7.90 -24.05 21.02
C PRO A 777 -7.57 -23.10 22.18
N GLU A 778 -7.76 -23.55 23.42
CA GLU A 778 -7.45 -22.82 24.65
C GLU A 778 -5.95 -22.56 24.86
N GLN A 779 -5.11 -23.41 24.26
CA GLN A 779 -3.65 -23.44 24.44
C GLN A 779 -2.91 -22.74 23.31
N LEU A 780 -3.60 -22.34 22.24
CA LEU A 780 -3.01 -21.66 21.09
C LEU A 780 -2.79 -20.18 21.43
N SER A 781 -1.61 -19.67 21.13
CA SER A 781 -1.41 -18.22 21.05
C SER A 781 -2.18 -17.65 19.83
N PRO A 782 -2.45 -16.33 19.77
CA PRO A 782 -3.11 -15.74 18.61
C PRO A 782 -2.41 -16.06 17.28
N TYR A 783 -1.07 -16.05 17.28
CA TYR A 783 -0.26 -16.43 16.13
C TYR A 783 -0.44 -17.91 15.74
N GLU A 784 -0.39 -18.81 16.73
CA GLU A 784 -0.58 -20.25 16.50
C GLU A 784 -2.00 -20.58 16.03
N ALA A 785 -3.02 -19.83 16.44
CA ALA A 785 -4.39 -20.00 15.97
C ALA A 785 -4.52 -19.78 14.45
N VAL A 786 -3.83 -18.78 13.91
CA VAL A 786 -3.74 -18.54 12.45
C VAL A 786 -3.07 -19.73 11.77
N LEU A 787 -1.90 -20.15 12.23
CA LEU A 787 -1.19 -21.29 11.64
C LEU A 787 -1.99 -22.60 11.72
N ARG A 788 -2.72 -22.82 12.81
CA ARG A 788 -3.60 -24.00 12.99
C ARG A 788 -4.77 -23.99 12.00
N SER A 789 -5.21 -22.82 11.56
CA SER A 789 -6.32 -22.69 10.60
C SER A 789 -5.96 -23.15 9.18
N PHE A 790 -4.70 -23.09 8.76
CA PHE A 790 -4.28 -23.55 7.42
C PHE A 790 -4.55 -25.03 7.18
N GLY A 791 -4.40 -25.86 8.22
CA GLY A 791 -4.71 -27.30 8.16
C GLY A 791 -6.19 -27.63 7.99
N TYR A 792 -7.10 -26.66 8.11
CA TYR A 792 -8.53 -26.88 7.84
C TYR A 792 -8.76 -27.36 6.40
N TYR A 793 -8.04 -26.80 5.42
CA TYR A 793 -8.27 -27.14 4.02
C TYR A 793 -7.75 -28.53 3.61
N GLU A 794 -6.98 -29.18 4.46
CA GLU A 794 -6.64 -30.61 4.29
C GLU A 794 -7.82 -31.52 4.66
N ARG A 795 -8.71 -31.03 5.53
CA ARG A 795 -9.82 -31.78 6.12
C ARG A 795 -11.04 -30.86 6.34
N LEU A 796 -11.86 -30.74 5.31
CA LEU A 796 -13.10 -29.96 5.36
C LEU A 796 -14.18 -30.71 6.16
N THR A 797 -14.03 -30.78 7.48
CA THR A 797 -15.02 -31.37 8.39
C THR A 797 -15.62 -30.30 9.31
N PRO A 798 -16.86 -30.51 9.81
CA PRO A 798 -17.46 -29.63 10.81
C PRO A 798 -16.62 -29.48 12.09
N ASP A 799 -15.91 -30.55 12.51
CA ASP A 799 -15.10 -30.54 13.72
C ASP A 799 -13.81 -29.72 13.58
N GLU A 800 -13.12 -29.84 12.43
CA GLU A 800 -11.94 -29.03 12.14
C GLU A 800 -12.32 -27.56 11.96
N HIS A 801 -13.47 -27.29 11.31
CA HIS A 801 -14.04 -25.95 11.20
C HIS A 801 -14.31 -25.34 12.58
N ALA A 802 -15.02 -26.06 13.46
CA ALA A 802 -15.34 -25.58 14.80
C ALA A 802 -14.08 -25.29 15.63
N THR A 803 -13.08 -26.17 15.53
CA THR A 803 -11.79 -26.02 16.21
C THR A 803 -11.05 -24.76 15.74
N ALA A 804 -10.93 -24.56 14.43
CA ALA A 804 -10.29 -23.37 13.85
C ALA A 804 -11.03 -22.08 14.23
N ARG A 805 -12.37 -22.10 14.14
CA ARG A 805 -13.22 -20.95 14.52
C ARG A 805 -13.02 -20.55 15.98
N VAL A 806 -13.07 -21.51 16.91
CA VAL A 806 -12.91 -21.20 18.35
C VAL A 806 -11.52 -20.63 18.64
N GLY A 807 -10.47 -21.19 18.05
CA GLY A 807 -9.11 -20.66 18.19
C GLY A 807 -8.98 -19.22 17.68
N LEU A 808 -9.50 -18.95 16.48
CA LEU A 808 -9.44 -17.62 15.86
C LEU A 808 -10.32 -16.58 16.57
N GLU A 809 -11.54 -16.93 17.00
CA GLU A 809 -12.41 -16.05 17.80
C GLU A 809 -11.70 -15.60 19.09
N ARG A 810 -10.95 -16.51 19.73
CA ARG A 810 -10.14 -16.17 20.92
C ARG A 810 -8.91 -15.33 20.57
N ALA A 811 -8.25 -15.63 19.44
CA ALA A 811 -7.09 -14.89 18.98
C ALA A 811 -7.41 -13.40 18.78
N VAL A 812 -8.51 -13.10 18.08
CA VAL A 812 -8.94 -11.71 17.82
C VAL A 812 -9.50 -11.00 19.05
N GLN A 813 -10.01 -11.74 20.03
CA GLN A 813 -10.37 -11.18 21.34
C GLN A 813 -9.13 -10.79 22.17
N GLN A 814 -8.05 -11.56 22.07
CA GLN A 814 -6.79 -11.27 22.76
C GLN A 814 -5.98 -10.16 22.08
N LEU A 815 -5.96 -10.16 20.74
CA LEU A 815 -5.29 -9.14 19.92
C LEU A 815 -6.27 -8.57 18.87
N PRO A 816 -7.07 -7.56 19.22
CA PRO A 816 -8.04 -6.95 18.31
C PRO A 816 -7.44 -6.30 17.06
N ASP A 817 -6.16 -5.93 17.08
CA ASP A 817 -5.47 -5.31 15.95
C ASP A 817 -4.70 -6.36 15.09
N TYR A 818 -4.97 -7.66 15.28
CA TYR A 818 -4.26 -8.72 14.56
C TYR A 818 -4.93 -9.06 13.23
N ALA A 819 -4.44 -8.45 12.14
CA ALA A 819 -5.01 -8.55 10.80
C ALA A 819 -5.13 -10.00 10.28
N ASP A 820 -4.09 -10.83 10.41
CA ASP A 820 -4.14 -12.22 9.93
C ASP A 820 -5.20 -13.04 10.69
N GLY A 821 -5.39 -12.78 11.99
CA GLY A 821 -6.41 -13.40 12.81
C GLY A 821 -7.82 -13.09 12.31
N TRP A 822 -8.10 -11.81 12.04
CA TRP A 822 -9.38 -11.38 11.48
C TRP A 822 -9.62 -11.89 10.06
N ALA A 823 -8.58 -11.88 9.21
CA ALA A 823 -8.65 -12.38 7.84
C ALA A 823 -9.01 -13.87 7.83
N MET A 824 -8.32 -14.70 8.61
CA MET A 824 -8.61 -16.13 8.69
C MET A 824 -9.96 -16.41 9.34
N LEU A 825 -10.37 -15.60 10.34
CA LEU A 825 -11.70 -15.74 10.93
C LEU A 825 -12.81 -15.45 9.91
N SER A 826 -12.64 -14.41 9.08
CA SER A 826 -13.54 -14.10 7.98
C SER A 826 -13.66 -15.26 7.00
N ILE A 827 -12.53 -15.84 6.58
CA ILE A 827 -12.50 -17.02 5.71
C ILE A 827 -13.29 -18.17 6.34
N ILE A 828 -13.05 -18.50 7.61
CA ILE A 828 -13.75 -19.57 8.33
C ILE A 828 -15.25 -19.29 8.47
N TYR A 829 -15.68 -18.03 8.68
CA TYR A 829 -17.09 -17.66 8.62
C TYR A 829 -17.69 -17.81 7.21
N GLY A 830 -16.92 -17.50 6.16
CA GLY A 830 -17.34 -17.76 4.79
C GLY A 830 -17.59 -19.24 4.49
N GLU A 831 -16.82 -20.15 5.11
CA GLU A 831 -17.04 -21.60 4.95
C GLU A 831 -18.36 -22.09 5.56
N GLU A 832 -18.91 -21.39 6.55
CA GLU A 832 -20.24 -21.67 7.11
C GLU A 832 -21.34 -21.48 6.06
N TYR A 833 -21.23 -20.43 5.22
CA TYR A 833 -22.14 -20.21 4.10
C TYR A 833 -21.98 -21.27 3.00
N LYS A 834 -20.71 -21.59 2.65
CA LYS A 834 -20.41 -22.51 1.55
C LYS A 834 -20.85 -23.95 1.84
N TYR A 835 -20.63 -24.43 3.06
CA TYR A 835 -20.85 -25.84 3.42
C TYR A 835 -21.98 -26.07 4.44
N GLY A 836 -22.63 -25.01 4.92
CA GLY A 836 -23.70 -25.12 5.92
C GLY A 836 -23.21 -25.55 7.31
N PHE A 837 -21.92 -25.32 7.61
CA PHE A 837 -21.37 -25.55 8.94
C PHE A 837 -21.85 -24.44 9.88
N ASN A 838 -22.06 -24.78 11.16
CA ASN A 838 -22.50 -23.86 12.21
C ASN A 838 -23.89 -23.22 11.96
N ALA A 839 -24.84 -23.46 12.87
CA ALA A 839 -26.21 -22.96 12.74
C ALA A 839 -26.37 -21.46 13.10
N ARG A 840 -25.29 -20.74 13.41
CA ARG A 840 -25.36 -19.30 13.72
C ARG A 840 -25.88 -18.53 12.49
N PRO A 841 -26.77 -17.55 12.69
CA PRO A 841 -27.32 -16.79 11.58
C PRO A 841 -26.23 -15.95 10.89
N ASP A 842 -26.54 -15.59 9.65
CA ASP A 842 -25.80 -14.62 8.83
C ASP A 842 -24.27 -14.78 8.83
N PRO A 843 -23.75 -15.92 8.31
CA PRO A 843 -22.32 -16.14 8.22
C PRO A 843 -21.59 -15.13 7.33
N LEU A 844 -22.25 -14.62 6.27
CA LEU A 844 -21.63 -13.65 5.36
C LEU A 844 -21.49 -12.26 5.98
N ALA A 845 -22.46 -11.77 6.75
CA ALA A 845 -22.29 -10.49 7.46
C ALA A 845 -21.14 -10.57 8.49
N ARG A 846 -21.03 -11.69 9.22
CA ARG A 846 -19.91 -11.93 10.15
C ARG A 846 -18.57 -12.00 9.41
N ALA A 847 -18.53 -12.69 8.26
CA ALA A 847 -17.34 -12.73 7.42
C ALA A 847 -16.95 -11.33 6.92
N LEU A 848 -17.92 -10.50 6.54
CA LEU A 848 -17.67 -9.15 6.03
C LEU A 848 -17.15 -8.23 7.12
N GLU A 849 -17.74 -8.30 8.32
CA GLU A 849 -17.25 -7.55 9.48
C GLU A 849 -15.81 -7.93 9.81
N ALA A 850 -15.51 -9.24 9.89
CA ALA A 850 -14.17 -9.73 10.15
C ALA A 850 -13.17 -9.32 9.04
N ALA A 851 -13.57 -9.36 7.76
CA ALA A 851 -12.72 -8.94 6.65
C ALA A 851 -12.39 -7.44 6.73
N ARG A 852 -13.38 -6.59 7.03
CA ARG A 852 -13.18 -5.15 7.21
C ARG A 852 -12.24 -4.87 8.39
N ARG A 853 -12.45 -5.54 9.53
CA ARG A 853 -11.52 -5.46 10.67
C ARG A 853 -10.10 -5.84 10.29
N ALA A 854 -9.91 -6.84 9.42
CA ALA A 854 -8.60 -7.24 8.94
C ALA A 854 -7.94 -6.15 8.08
N THR A 855 -8.67 -5.55 7.13
CA THR A 855 -8.14 -4.48 6.26
C THR A 855 -7.88 -3.20 7.03
N ASP A 856 -8.71 -2.92 8.03
CA ASP A 856 -8.57 -1.79 8.94
C ASP A 856 -7.33 -1.96 9.84
N ALA A 857 -7.08 -3.18 10.31
CA ALA A 857 -5.93 -3.48 11.14
C ALA A 857 -4.61 -3.41 10.37
N ALA A 858 -4.58 -3.80 9.08
CA ALA A 858 -3.40 -3.67 8.23
C ALA A 858 -3.75 -3.59 6.73
N SER A 859 -3.66 -2.39 6.15
CA SER A 859 -3.93 -2.09 4.73
C SER A 859 -2.87 -2.62 3.73
N SER A 860 -1.77 -3.19 4.24
CA SER A 860 -0.75 -3.88 3.46
C SER A 860 -0.83 -5.41 3.58
N ASN A 861 -1.80 -5.94 4.34
CA ASN A 861 -1.93 -7.38 4.55
C ASN A 861 -2.68 -8.05 3.39
N HIS A 862 -1.98 -8.92 2.65
CA HIS A 862 -2.56 -9.63 1.49
C HIS A 862 -3.75 -10.54 1.86
N PHE A 863 -3.73 -11.20 3.03
CA PHE A 863 -4.83 -12.06 3.48
C PHE A 863 -6.09 -11.28 3.86
N ALA A 864 -5.95 -10.06 4.36
CA ALA A 864 -7.10 -9.19 4.63
C ALA A 864 -7.91 -8.93 3.35
N TYR A 865 -7.23 -8.60 2.25
CA TYR A 865 -7.86 -8.38 0.96
C TYR A 865 -8.35 -9.68 0.29
N LEU A 866 -7.68 -10.82 0.50
CA LEU A 866 -8.20 -12.13 0.12
C LEU A 866 -9.57 -12.40 0.78
N ALA A 867 -9.65 -12.20 2.10
CA ALA A 867 -10.86 -12.44 2.88
C ALA A 867 -12.00 -11.51 2.48
N LEU A 868 -11.69 -10.22 2.25
CA LEU A 868 -12.65 -9.24 1.77
C LEU A 868 -13.17 -9.60 0.38
N ALA A 869 -12.29 -9.88 -0.57
CA ALA A 869 -12.67 -10.29 -1.93
C ALA A 869 -13.54 -11.56 -1.91
N ALA A 870 -13.13 -12.58 -1.17
CA ALA A 870 -13.89 -13.83 -1.03
C ALA A 870 -15.31 -13.56 -0.54
N THR A 871 -15.46 -12.72 0.49
CA THR A 871 -16.76 -12.39 1.08
C THR A 871 -17.65 -11.59 0.13
N LEU A 872 -17.09 -10.56 -0.51
CA LEU A 872 -17.80 -9.71 -1.49
C LEU A 872 -18.32 -10.52 -2.68
N PHE A 873 -17.55 -11.51 -3.15
CA PHE A 873 -18.00 -12.44 -4.18
C PHE A 873 -19.27 -13.19 -3.77
N PHE A 874 -19.33 -13.73 -2.54
CA PHE A 874 -20.51 -14.46 -2.07
C PHE A 874 -21.70 -13.55 -1.74
N LEU A 875 -21.45 -12.29 -1.39
CA LEU A 875 -22.47 -11.24 -1.29
C LEU A 875 -22.96 -10.76 -2.67
N LYS A 876 -22.33 -11.22 -3.77
CA LYS A 876 -22.61 -10.81 -5.16
C LYS A 876 -22.28 -9.34 -5.43
N GLU A 877 -21.41 -8.73 -4.63
CA GLU A 877 -20.86 -7.39 -4.83
C GLU A 877 -19.62 -7.44 -5.74
N PHE A 878 -19.84 -7.81 -7.02
CA PHE A 878 -18.74 -8.15 -7.94
C PHE A 878 -17.77 -7.00 -8.25
N GLU A 879 -18.23 -5.76 -8.20
CA GLU A 879 -17.40 -4.58 -8.45
C GLU A 879 -16.38 -4.36 -7.31
N ALA A 880 -16.87 -4.30 -6.07
CA ALA A 880 -16.02 -4.22 -4.88
C ALA A 880 -15.11 -5.45 -4.75
N PHE A 881 -15.60 -6.65 -5.11
CA PHE A 881 -14.81 -7.87 -5.18
C PHE A 881 -13.58 -7.71 -6.09
N ARG A 882 -13.73 -7.17 -7.30
CA ARG A 882 -12.61 -7.03 -8.25
C ARG A 882 -11.52 -6.12 -7.69
N SER A 883 -11.90 -5.00 -7.09
CA SER A 883 -10.97 -4.06 -6.46
C SER A 883 -10.16 -4.72 -5.33
N ALA A 884 -10.84 -5.42 -4.41
CA ALA A 884 -10.19 -6.15 -3.34
C ALA A 884 -9.28 -7.28 -3.87
N ALA A 885 -9.71 -7.99 -4.91
CA ALA A 885 -8.95 -9.08 -5.51
C ALA A 885 -7.67 -8.60 -6.21
N GLU A 886 -7.73 -7.49 -6.96
CA GLU A 886 -6.54 -6.87 -7.56
C GLU A 886 -5.54 -6.40 -6.51
N ARG A 887 -6.03 -5.83 -5.41
CA ARG A 887 -5.20 -5.40 -4.29
C ARG A 887 -4.47 -6.58 -3.65
N ALA A 888 -5.16 -7.68 -3.38
CA ALA A 888 -4.57 -8.90 -2.81
C ALA A 888 -3.44 -9.46 -3.70
N VAL A 889 -3.68 -9.57 -5.02
CA VAL A 889 -2.67 -10.08 -5.99
C VAL A 889 -1.47 -9.14 -6.09
N THR A 890 -1.67 -7.83 -5.96
CA THR A 890 -0.60 -6.83 -6.00
C THR A 890 0.28 -6.88 -4.75
N LEU A 891 -0.33 -7.06 -3.57
CA LEU A 891 0.38 -7.12 -2.29
C LEU A 891 1.30 -8.35 -2.20
N ASN A 892 0.84 -9.52 -2.66
CA ASN A 892 1.68 -10.72 -2.71
C ASN A 892 1.54 -11.46 -4.06
N PRO A 893 2.41 -11.16 -5.05
CA PRO A 893 2.39 -11.82 -6.36
C PRO A 893 3.00 -13.23 -6.35
N MET A 894 3.48 -13.72 -5.20
CA MET A 894 4.08 -15.04 -5.01
C MET A 894 3.17 -15.99 -4.21
N ASP A 895 1.98 -15.56 -3.81
CA ASP A 895 1.00 -16.45 -3.18
C ASP A 895 0.14 -17.13 -4.26
N SER A 896 0.54 -18.33 -4.66
CA SER A 896 -0.14 -19.08 -5.72
C SER A 896 -1.59 -19.43 -5.37
N GLY A 897 -1.87 -19.71 -4.10
CA GLY A 897 -3.16 -20.12 -3.55
C GLY A 897 -4.14 -18.97 -3.59
N THR A 898 -3.73 -17.80 -3.12
CA THR A 898 -4.50 -16.56 -3.25
C THR A 898 -4.77 -16.23 -4.72
N ILE A 899 -3.74 -16.26 -5.58
CA ILE A 899 -3.89 -15.95 -7.00
C ILE A 899 -4.87 -16.92 -7.69
N ALA A 900 -4.75 -18.23 -7.45
CA ALA A 900 -5.63 -19.22 -8.03
C ALA A 900 -7.07 -19.12 -7.51
N TYR A 901 -7.24 -18.82 -6.22
CA TYR A 901 -8.56 -18.72 -5.62
C TYR A 901 -9.28 -17.49 -6.15
N LEU A 902 -8.61 -16.33 -6.16
CA LEU A 902 -9.16 -15.10 -6.72
C LEU A 902 -9.37 -15.22 -8.24
N GLY A 903 -8.47 -15.86 -8.98
CA GLY A 903 -8.66 -16.13 -10.41
C GLY A 903 -9.86 -17.06 -10.69
N THR A 904 -10.12 -18.01 -9.79
CA THR A 904 -11.33 -18.83 -9.82
C THR A 904 -12.57 -17.97 -9.62
N LEU A 905 -12.60 -17.13 -8.58
CA LEU A 905 -13.74 -16.25 -8.30
C LEU A 905 -13.95 -15.21 -9.43
N MET A 906 -12.88 -14.67 -10.01
CA MET A 906 -12.96 -13.75 -11.16
C MET A 906 -13.59 -14.42 -12.37
N SER A 907 -13.19 -15.67 -12.66
CA SER A 907 -13.80 -16.46 -13.73
C SER A 907 -15.30 -16.66 -13.49
N LEU A 908 -15.68 -17.02 -12.26
CA LEU A 908 -17.07 -17.26 -11.89
C LEU A 908 -17.92 -15.98 -11.79
N ALA A 909 -17.28 -14.81 -11.62
CA ALA A 909 -17.90 -13.49 -11.70
C ALA A 909 -18.02 -12.96 -13.15
N GLY A 910 -17.73 -13.80 -14.15
CA GLY A 910 -17.87 -13.50 -15.57
C GLY A 910 -16.59 -13.05 -16.28
N ASP A 911 -15.50 -12.75 -15.55
CA ASP A 911 -14.21 -12.34 -16.13
C ASP A 911 -13.31 -13.55 -16.41
N TRP A 912 -13.75 -14.37 -17.37
CA TRP A 912 -13.13 -15.66 -17.70
C TRP A 912 -11.69 -15.54 -18.21
N GLU A 913 -11.37 -14.51 -18.99
CA GLU A 913 -10.04 -14.35 -19.60
C GLU A 913 -9.00 -14.00 -18.52
N ARG A 914 -9.29 -12.97 -17.70
CA ARG A 914 -8.41 -12.58 -16.60
C ARG A 914 -8.31 -13.67 -15.54
N GLY A 915 -9.43 -14.26 -15.17
CA GLY A 915 -9.48 -15.30 -14.14
C GLY A 915 -8.69 -16.56 -14.52
N CYS A 916 -8.83 -17.05 -15.76
CA CYS A 916 -8.03 -18.19 -16.23
C CYS A 916 -6.54 -17.84 -16.32
N ALA A 917 -6.17 -16.64 -16.79
CA ALA A 917 -4.78 -16.21 -16.86
C ALA A 917 -4.10 -16.16 -15.48
N LEU A 918 -4.81 -15.71 -14.44
CA LEU A 918 -4.32 -15.74 -13.06
C LEU A 918 -4.09 -17.17 -12.57
N VAL A 919 -5.04 -18.07 -12.84
CA VAL A 919 -4.93 -19.48 -12.44
C VAL A 919 -3.77 -20.17 -13.17
N ASP A 920 -3.62 -19.94 -14.48
CA ASP A 920 -2.49 -20.46 -15.25
C ASP A 920 -1.14 -19.98 -14.70
N ARG A 921 -1.06 -18.71 -14.29
CA ARG A 921 0.12 -18.17 -13.60
C ARG A 921 0.36 -18.88 -12.26
N ALA A 922 -0.69 -19.12 -11.47
CA ALA A 922 -0.57 -19.83 -10.21
C ALA A 922 -0.10 -21.29 -10.39
N ILE A 923 -0.56 -21.99 -11.43
CA ILE A 923 -0.09 -23.32 -11.82
C ILE A 923 1.42 -23.30 -12.15
N GLN A 924 1.89 -22.26 -12.84
CA GLN A 924 3.31 -22.10 -13.16
C GLN A 924 4.17 -21.84 -11.91
N LEU A 925 3.67 -21.03 -10.97
CA LEU A 925 4.33 -20.72 -9.70
C LEU A 925 4.42 -21.96 -8.79
N ASN A 926 3.36 -22.76 -8.72
CA ASN A 926 3.34 -23.98 -7.91
C ASN A 926 2.92 -25.20 -8.75
N PRO A 927 3.85 -25.90 -9.41
CA PRO A 927 3.52 -27.09 -10.19
C PRO A 927 2.98 -28.27 -9.38
N LYS A 928 3.15 -28.25 -8.05
CA LYS A 928 2.58 -29.23 -7.11
C LYS A 928 1.30 -28.71 -6.44
N HIS A 929 0.70 -27.67 -7.00
CA HIS A 929 -0.60 -27.12 -6.63
C HIS A 929 -1.67 -28.19 -6.37
N PRO A 930 -2.63 -27.90 -5.48
CA PRO A 930 -3.83 -28.70 -5.32
C PRO A 930 -4.65 -28.76 -6.63
N GLY A 931 -5.32 -29.88 -6.86
CA GLY A 931 -6.03 -30.11 -8.10
C GLY A 931 -7.26 -29.21 -8.34
N TRP A 932 -7.74 -28.48 -7.33
CA TRP A 932 -8.84 -27.53 -7.49
C TRP A 932 -8.49 -26.36 -8.43
N TYR A 933 -7.20 -26.07 -8.65
CA TYR A 933 -6.75 -25.06 -9.63
C TYR A 933 -7.23 -25.37 -11.05
N TRP A 934 -7.62 -26.62 -11.36
CA TRP A 934 -8.12 -26.99 -12.69
C TRP A 934 -9.62 -26.72 -12.89
N PHE A 935 -10.38 -26.37 -11.84
CA PHE A 935 -11.82 -26.09 -11.96
C PHE A 935 -12.15 -24.92 -12.91
N PRO A 936 -11.46 -23.77 -12.89
CA PRO A 936 -11.71 -22.67 -13.83
C PRO A 936 -11.54 -23.09 -15.30
N ALA A 937 -10.47 -23.83 -15.61
CA ALA A 937 -10.24 -24.36 -16.95
C ALA A 937 -11.34 -25.35 -17.38
N PHE A 938 -11.80 -26.21 -16.45
CA PHE A 938 -12.95 -27.08 -16.69
C PHE A 938 -14.20 -26.26 -17.04
N TYR A 939 -14.58 -25.30 -16.18
CA TYR A 939 -15.81 -24.53 -16.36
C TYR A 939 -15.75 -23.68 -17.63
N ASN A 940 -14.59 -23.14 -17.99
CA ASN A 940 -14.38 -22.38 -19.23
C ASN A 940 -14.57 -23.26 -20.48
N ALA A 941 -14.11 -24.51 -20.47
CA ALA A 941 -14.36 -25.46 -21.55
C ALA A 941 -15.83 -25.89 -21.59
N TYR A 942 -16.42 -26.19 -20.42
CA TYR A 942 -17.81 -26.62 -20.30
C TYR A 942 -18.80 -25.57 -20.82
N ARG A 943 -18.64 -24.29 -20.42
CA ARG A 943 -19.50 -23.19 -20.90
C ARG A 943 -19.39 -22.93 -22.40
N LYS A 944 -18.23 -23.25 -23.00
CA LYS A 944 -18.00 -23.20 -24.46
C LYS A 944 -18.55 -24.45 -25.17
N SER A 945 -19.22 -25.33 -24.45
CA SER A 945 -19.72 -26.62 -24.94
C SER A 945 -18.64 -27.58 -25.45
N ASP A 946 -17.39 -27.36 -25.06
CA ASP A 946 -16.28 -28.30 -25.29
C ASP A 946 -16.23 -29.32 -24.13
N TYR A 947 -17.22 -30.21 -24.09
CA TYR A 947 -17.35 -31.19 -23.00
C TYR A 947 -16.22 -32.22 -22.99
N ARG A 948 -15.63 -32.54 -24.16
CA ARG A 948 -14.46 -33.44 -24.23
C ARG A 948 -13.20 -32.76 -23.71
N GLY A 949 -12.96 -31.49 -24.06
CA GLY A 949 -11.90 -30.69 -23.47
C GLY A 949 -12.08 -30.55 -21.95
N ALA A 950 -13.31 -30.32 -21.49
CA ALA A 950 -13.64 -30.27 -20.06
C ALA A 950 -13.30 -31.60 -19.36
N LEU A 951 -13.65 -32.76 -19.92
CA LEU A 951 -13.28 -34.07 -19.35
C LEU A 951 -11.77 -34.31 -19.30
N ASN A 952 -11.01 -33.85 -20.31
CA ASN A 952 -9.55 -33.92 -20.29
C ASN A 952 -8.95 -33.11 -19.14
N VAL A 953 -9.58 -31.98 -18.78
CA VAL A 953 -9.20 -31.18 -17.61
C VAL A 953 -9.65 -31.85 -16.31
N ALA A 954 -10.85 -32.46 -16.28
CA ALA A 954 -11.40 -33.10 -15.09
C ALA A 954 -10.48 -34.20 -14.52
N VAL A 955 -9.77 -34.93 -15.39
CA VAL A 955 -8.78 -35.94 -14.98
C VAL A 955 -7.63 -35.32 -14.17
N LYS A 956 -7.25 -34.07 -14.44
CA LYS A 956 -6.18 -33.35 -13.74
C LYS A 956 -6.58 -32.88 -12.34
N ILE A 957 -7.88 -32.75 -12.06
CA ILE A 957 -8.39 -32.30 -10.75
C ILE A 957 -7.98 -33.29 -9.63
N ASN A 958 -7.92 -34.60 -9.91
CA ASN A 958 -7.38 -35.62 -8.98
C ASN A 958 -7.77 -35.47 -7.49
N MET A 959 -9.02 -35.09 -7.20
CA MET A 959 -9.56 -34.94 -5.84
C MET A 959 -10.77 -35.88 -5.64
N PRO A 960 -10.56 -37.20 -5.50
CA PRO A 960 -11.63 -38.19 -5.50
C PRO A 960 -12.55 -38.15 -4.27
N ARG A 961 -12.09 -37.54 -3.17
CA ARG A 961 -12.89 -37.32 -1.94
C ARG A 961 -13.67 -36.01 -1.95
N PHE A 962 -13.50 -35.19 -2.99
CA PHE A 962 -14.20 -33.92 -3.13
C PHE A 962 -15.37 -34.08 -4.10
N TYR A 963 -16.59 -33.81 -3.63
CA TYR A 963 -17.82 -34.08 -4.37
C TYR A 963 -17.85 -33.37 -5.74
N ALA A 964 -17.28 -32.16 -5.83
CA ALA A 964 -17.29 -31.35 -7.04
C ALA A 964 -16.59 -32.07 -8.22
N THR A 965 -15.55 -32.87 -7.98
CA THR A 965 -14.86 -33.66 -9.01
C THR A 965 -15.82 -34.61 -9.75
N HIS A 966 -16.68 -35.29 -8.99
CA HIS A 966 -17.64 -36.24 -9.54
C HIS A 966 -18.84 -35.54 -10.15
N LEU A 967 -19.27 -34.42 -9.55
CA LEU A 967 -20.32 -33.56 -10.08
C LEU A 967 -19.98 -33.07 -11.49
N VAL A 968 -18.82 -32.44 -11.67
CA VAL A 968 -18.44 -31.85 -12.97
C VAL A 968 -18.23 -32.93 -14.03
N THR A 969 -17.68 -34.08 -13.64
CA THR A 969 -17.48 -35.25 -14.52
C THR A 969 -18.82 -35.85 -14.95
N ALA A 970 -19.77 -36.03 -14.01
CA ALA A 970 -21.11 -36.53 -14.31
C ALA A 970 -21.86 -35.57 -15.25
N ALA A 971 -21.79 -34.26 -14.99
CA ALA A 971 -22.43 -33.25 -15.82
C ALA A 971 -21.88 -33.25 -17.26
N ALA A 972 -20.56 -33.39 -17.45
CA ALA A 972 -19.93 -33.43 -18.78
C ALA A 972 -20.29 -34.71 -19.56
N TYR A 973 -20.20 -35.89 -18.95
CA TYR A 973 -20.63 -37.14 -19.60
C TYR A 973 -22.14 -37.15 -19.89
N GLY A 974 -22.94 -36.53 -19.01
CA GLY A 974 -24.36 -36.32 -19.24
C GLY A 974 -24.64 -35.49 -20.49
N GLN A 975 -23.91 -34.38 -20.69
CA GLN A 975 -24.04 -33.58 -21.92
C GLN A 975 -23.61 -34.34 -23.18
N LEU A 976 -22.63 -35.23 -23.09
CA LEU A 976 -22.20 -36.09 -24.20
C LEU A 976 -23.14 -37.29 -24.45
N GLY A 977 -24.09 -37.56 -23.55
CA GLY A 977 -24.98 -38.73 -23.63
C GLY A 977 -24.31 -40.07 -23.29
N GLU A 978 -23.11 -40.05 -22.71
CA GLU A 978 -22.34 -41.23 -22.33
C GLU A 978 -22.83 -41.79 -20.98
N ARG A 979 -24.00 -42.44 -21.02
CA ARG A 979 -24.77 -42.83 -19.83
C ARG A 979 -24.03 -43.72 -18.82
N ASP A 980 -23.19 -44.65 -19.28
CA ASP A 980 -22.48 -45.57 -18.38
C ASP A 980 -21.40 -44.84 -17.56
N ALA A 981 -20.62 -43.97 -18.22
CA ALA A 981 -19.60 -43.16 -17.58
C ALA A 981 -20.23 -42.09 -16.65
N ALA A 982 -21.30 -41.43 -17.13
CA ALA A 982 -22.07 -40.46 -16.35
C ALA A 982 -22.65 -41.11 -15.08
N GLY A 983 -23.25 -42.31 -15.22
CA GLY A 983 -23.82 -43.05 -14.11
C GLY A 983 -22.77 -43.53 -13.10
N LYS A 984 -21.54 -43.82 -13.53
CA LYS A 984 -20.42 -44.13 -12.61
C LYS A 984 -20.04 -42.91 -11.78
N ALA A 985 -19.78 -41.77 -12.42
CA ALA A 985 -19.44 -40.53 -11.73
C ALA A 985 -20.58 -40.09 -10.78
N LEU A 986 -21.83 -40.26 -11.21
CA LEU A 986 -22.98 -39.94 -10.37
C LEU A 986 -23.08 -40.80 -9.11
N ARG A 987 -22.76 -42.10 -9.18
CA ARG A 987 -22.71 -42.97 -7.99
C ARG A 987 -21.66 -42.50 -6.99
N GLU A 988 -20.47 -42.12 -7.46
CA GLU A 988 -19.41 -41.59 -6.59
C GLU A 988 -19.82 -40.26 -5.93
N LEU A 989 -20.49 -39.36 -6.67
CA LEU A 989 -21.07 -38.14 -6.12
C LEU A 989 -22.04 -38.44 -4.97
N LEU A 990 -22.97 -39.38 -5.17
CA LEU A 990 -23.99 -39.73 -4.18
C LEU A 990 -23.44 -40.53 -2.99
N VAL A 991 -22.26 -41.15 -3.11
CA VAL A 991 -21.55 -41.71 -1.95
C VAL A 991 -21.04 -40.60 -1.03
N LEU A 992 -20.56 -39.49 -1.59
CA LEU A 992 -20.05 -38.35 -0.82
C LEU A 992 -21.17 -37.43 -0.33
N TRP A 993 -22.24 -37.29 -1.11
CA TRP A 993 -23.39 -36.44 -0.79
C TRP A 993 -24.71 -37.09 -1.24
N PRO A 994 -25.32 -37.94 -0.39
CA PRO A 994 -26.49 -38.74 -0.75
C PRO A 994 -27.70 -37.94 -1.25
N ASP A 995 -27.97 -36.79 -0.64
CA ASP A 995 -29.15 -35.96 -0.93
C ASP A 995 -28.86 -34.77 -1.86
N PHE A 996 -27.72 -34.77 -2.55
CA PHE A 996 -27.28 -33.64 -3.39
C PHE A 996 -28.35 -33.20 -4.41
N GLY A 997 -29.11 -34.14 -4.98
CA GLY A 997 -30.16 -33.81 -5.96
C GLY A 997 -31.24 -32.86 -5.43
N VAL A 998 -31.50 -32.85 -4.12
CA VAL A 998 -32.51 -31.98 -3.49
C VAL A 998 -32.02 -30.54 -3.40
N SER A 999 -30.75 -30.34 -3.04
CA SER A 999 -30.13 -29.02 -2.85
C SER A 999 -29.32 -28.53 -4.05
N ALA A 1000 -29.19 -29.33 -5.12
CA ALA A 1000 -28.28 -29.06 -6.25
C ALA A 1000 -28.35 -27.63 -6.79
N ARG A 1001 -29.56 -27.09 -7.01
CA ARG A 1001 -29.73 -25.72 -7.51
C ARG A 1001 -29.32 -24.65 -6.50
N GLU A 1002 -29.64 -24.84 -5.23
CA GLU A 1002 -29.27 -23.91 -4.17
C GLU A 1002 -27.74 -23.87 -4.04
N GLU A 1003 -27.11 -25.04 -3.98
CA GLU A 1003 -25.65 -25.17 -3.86
C GLU A 1003 -24.92 -24.61 -5.08
N MET A 1004 -25.41 -24.87 -6.29
CA MET A 1004 -24.86 -24.27 -7.51
C MET A 1004 -25.05 -22.75 -7.56
N GLY A 1005 -26.21 -22.25 -7.13
CA GLY A 1005 -26.52 -20.81 -7.11
C GLY A 1005 -25.61 -19.99 -6.21
N LYS A 1006 -24.98 -20.60 -5.19
CA LYS A 1006 -23.96 -19.95 -4.37
C LYS A 1006 -22.74 -19.53 -5.21
N TRP A 1007 -22.35 -20.33 -6.20
CA TRP A 1007 -21.09 -20.20 -6.92
C TRP A 1007 -21.22 -19.65 -8.34
N PHE A 1008 -22.26 -20.05 -9.07
CA PHE A 1008 -22.35 -19.81 -10.51
C PHE A 1008 -23.41 -18.78 -10.87
N GLU A 1009 -23.22 -18.09 -11.99
CA GLU A 1009 -24.31 -17.38 -12.67
C GLU A 1009 -25.42 -18.37 -13.08
N LEU A 1010 -26.65 -17.86 -13.20
CA LEU A 1010 -27.84 -18.66 -13.45
C LEU A 1010 -27.70 -19.56 -14.68
N ASP A 1011 -27.15 -19.04 -15.78
CA ASP A 1011 -27.02 -19.78 -17.04
C ASP A 1011 -26.07 -20.97 -16.91
N LEU A 1012 -24.90 -20.78 -16.27
CA LEU A 1012 -23.94 -21.86 -16.06
C LEU A 1012 -24.45 -22.87 -15.02
N ALA A 1013 -25.13 -22.41 -13.97
CA ALA A 1013 -25.77 -23.27 -12.99
C ALA A 1013 -26.81 -24.19 -13.65
N GLU A 1014 -27.74 -23.64 -14.44
CA GLU A 1014 -28.76 -24.44 -15.12
C GLU A 1014 -28.15 -25.35 -16.21
N HIS A 1015 -27.08 -24.93 -16.87
CA HIS A 1015 -26.36 -25.78 -17.83
C HIS A 1015 -25.73 -27.01 -17.16
N LEU A 1016 -25.14 -26.84 -15.97
CA LEU A 1016 -24.63 -27.94 -15.14
C LEU A 1016 -25.76 -28.84 -14.62
N VAL A 1017 -26.88 -28.26 -14.16
CA VAL A 1017 -28.08 -29.01 -13.73
C VAL A 1017 -28.63 -29.87 -14.86
N ASP A 1018 -28.71 -29.34 -16.07
CA ASP A 1018 -29.13 -30.08 -17.27
C ASP A 1018 -28.19 -31.26 -17.55
N GLY A 1019 -26.87 -31.04 -17.47
CA GLY A 1019 -25.88 -32.12 -17.58
C GLY A 1019 -26.09 -33.23 -16.55
N LEU A 1020 -26.34 -32.87 -15.29
CA LEU A 1020 -26.61 -33.84 -14.23
C LEU A 1020 -27.95 -34.57 -14.41
N ARG A 1021 -28.98 -33.90 -14.90
CA ARG A 1021 -30.26 -34.54 -15.27
C ARG A 1021 -30.06 -35.57 -16.37
N LYS A 1022 -29.29 -35.23 -17.41
CA LYS A 1022 -28.90 -36.15 -18.50
C LYS A 1022 -28.05 -37.32 -18.00
N ALA A 1023 -27.26 -37.12 -16.94
CA ALA A 1023 -26.52 -38.17 -16.23
C ALA A 1023 -27.42 -39.10 -15.39
N GLY A 1024 -28.69 -38.75 -15.19
CA GLY A 1024 -29.68 -39.55 -14.46
C GLY A 1024 -29.96 -39.08 -13.03
N LEU A 1025 -29.45 -37.92 -12.60
CA LEU A 1025 -29.75 -37.35 -11.28
C LEU A 1025 -31.16 -36.74 -11.26
N LYS A 1026 -31.96 -37.13 -10.27
CA LYS A 1026 -33.28 -36.52 -10.03
C LYS A 1026 -33.10 -35.20 -9.30
N ILE A 1027 -33.32 -34.09 -10.01
CA ILE A 1027 -33.29 -32.73 -9.46
C ILE A 1027 -34.72 -32.16 -9.55
N PRO A 1028 -35.36 -31.76 -8.42
CA PRO A 1028 -36.71 -31.19 -8.43
C PRO A 1028 -36.84 -30.03 -9.42
N PRO A 1029 -37.99 -29.78 -10.04
CA PRO A 1029 -38.20 -28.59 -10.87
C PRO A 1029 -38.13 -27.31 -10.01
N GLN A 1030 -37.74 -26.18 -10.63
CA GLN A 1030 -37.68 -24.87 -9.97
C GLN A 1030 -39.07 -24.52 -9.40
N LYS A 1031 -39.17 -23.77 -8.29
CA LYS A 1031 -40.47 -23.34 -7.73
C LYS A 1031 -41.36 -22.62 -8.76
N GLY A 1032 -40.79 -22.03 -9.81
CA GLY A 1032 -41.49 -21.49 -10.99
C GLY A 1032 -41.79 -22.50 -12.10
N GLU A 1033 -40.98 -23.56 -12.28
CA GLU A 1033 -41.26 -24.66 -13.21
C GLU A 1033 -42.43 -25.54 -12.73
N ALA A 1034 -42.66 -25.66 -11.41
CA ALA A 1034 -43.87 -26.30 -10.90
C ALA A 1034 -45.13 -25.50 -11.27
N ALA A 1035 -45.07 -24.16 -11.24
CA ALA A 1035 -46.14 -23.29 -11.69
C ALA A 1035 -46.32 -23.31 -13.21
N ALA A 1036 -45.23 -23.33 -14.00
CA ALA A 1036 -45.28 -23.48 -15.45
C ALA A 1036 -45.71 -24.89 -15.90
N ALA A 1037 -45.37 -25.94 -15.15
CA ALA A 1037 -45.88 -27.30 -15.36
C ALA A 1037 -47.37 -27.40 -14.99
N LEU A 1038 -47.82 -26.67 -13.96
CA LEU A 1038 -49.24 -26.52 -13.64
C LEU A 1038 -50.00 -25.64 -14.66
N GLU A 1039 -49.39 -24.62 -15.26
CA GLU A 1039 -49.97 -23.87 -16.37
C GLU A 1039 -50.01 -24.70 -17.67
N SER A 1040 -49.00 -25.54 -17.91
CA SER A 1040 -49.00 -26.51 -19.02
C SER A 1040 -50.11 -27.56 -18.88
N SER A 1041 -50.63 -27.77 -17.66
CA SER A 1041 -51.69 -28.74 -17.38
C SER A 1041 -53.04 -28.33 -18.01
N LYS A 1042 -53.26 -27.03 -18.26
CA LYS A 1042 -54.49 -26.49 -18.84
C LYS A 1042 -54.24 -26.09 -20.29
N SER A 1043 -54.34 -27.07 -21.18
CA SER A 1043 -54.15 -26.86 -22.62
C SER A 1043 -55.22 -27.60 -23.43
N VAL A 1044 -55.76 -26.96 -24.47
CA VAL A 1044 -56.80 -27.53 -25.33
C VAL A 1044 -56.54 -27.23 -26.80
N ALA A 1045 -56.55 -28.25 -27.66
CA ALA A 1045 -56.61 -28.09 -29.12
C ALA A 1045 -58.05 -28.24 -29.60
N VAL A 1046 -58.51 -27.36 -30.48
CA VAL A 1046 -59.82 -27.49 -31.15
C VAL A 1046 -59.58 -28.04 -32.55
N LEU A 1047 -59.99 -29.29 -32.79
CA LEU A 1047 -59.91 -29.88 -34.12
C LEU A 1047 -60.95 -29.26 -35.06
N PRO A 1048 -60.69 -29.20 -36.38
CA PRO A 1048 -61.66 -28.75 -37.36
C PRO A 1048 -62.97 -29.54 -37.27
N PHE A 1049 -64.07 -28.83 -37.01
CA PHE A 1049 -65.38 -29.45 -36.87
C PHE A 1049 -65.80 -30.10 -38.20
N VAL A 1050 -66.49 -31.23 -38.11
CA VAL A 1050 -66.96 -31.97 -39.28
C VAL A 1050 -68.28 -31.37 -39.78
N ASN A 1051 -68.37 -31.01 -41.07
CA ASN A 1051 -69.64 -30.63 -41.69
C ASN A 1051 -70.52 -31.89 -41.86
N MET A 1052 -71.66 -31.93 -41.15
CA MET A 1052 -72.69 -32.97 -41.26
C MET A 1052 -73.95 -32.50 -41.99
N SER A 1053 -73.90 -31.33 -42.63
CA SER A 1053 -74.99 -30.78 -43.45
C SER A 1053 -75.08 -31.53 -44.79
N ALA A 1054 -76.26 -31.50 -45.42
CA ALA A 1054 -76.46 -32.14 -46.71
C ALA A 1054 -75.71 -31.43 -47.85
N ASP A 1055 -75.47 -30.12 -47.71
CA ASP A 1055 -74.69 -29.33 -48.65
C ASP A 1055 -73.22 -29.27 -48.23
N LYS A 1056 -72.32 -29.69 -49.13
CA LYS A 1056 -70.88 -29.58 -48.93
C LYS A 1056 -70.41 -28.14 -48.90
N HIS A 1057 -71.14 -27.20 -49.50
CA HIS A 1057 -70.79 -25.78 -49.44
C HIS A 1057 -70.87 -25.22 -48.02
N ASP A 1058 -71.59 -25.84 -47.09
CA ASP A 1058 -71.66 -25.38 -45.69
C ASP A 1058 -70.36 -25.65 -44.88
N GLU A 1059 -69.29 -26.16 -45.50
CA GLU A 1059 -68.01 -26.46 -44.82
C GLU A 1059 -67.31 -25.21 -44.26
N TYR A 1060 -67.57 -24.03 -44.83
CA TYR A 1060 -67.08 -22.77 -44.25
C TYR A 1060 -67.71 -22.47 -42.88
N LEU A 1061 -68.90 -22.99 -42.59
CA LEU A 1061 -69.56 -22.82 -41.28
C LEU A 1061 -68.85 -23.64 -40.20
N SER A 1062 -68.48 -24.89 -40.50
CA SER A 1062 -67.72 -25.73 -39.57
C SER A 1062 -66.30 -25.19 -39.34
N ASP A 1063 -65.65 -24.69 -40.38
CA ASP A 1063 -64.34 -24.06 -40.26
C ASP A 1063 -64.40 -22.75 -39.48
N GLY A 1064 -65.43 -21.93 -39.73
CA GLY A 1064 -65.66 -20.68 -39.02
C GLY A 1064 -65.97 -20.90 -37.53
N MET A 1065 -66.80 -21.89 -37.19
CA MET A 1065 -67.08 -22.24 -35.79
C MET A 1065 -65.85 -22.75 -35.06
N THR A 1066 -65.01 -23.54 -35.74
CA THR A 1066 -63.72 -24.00 -35.19
C THR A 1066 -62.83 -22.79 -34.86
N GLU A 1067 -62.75 -21.81 -35.75
CA GLU A 1067 -61.95 -20.60 -35.56
C GLU A 1067 -62.43 -19.73 -34.42
N GLU A 1068 -63.74 -19.50 -34.34
CA GLU A 1068 -64.36 -18.74 -33.24
C GLU A 1068 -64.11 -19.41 -31.89
N LEU A 1069 -64.16 -20.76 -31.82
CA LEU A 1069 -63.84 -21.50 -30.60
C LEU A 1069 -62.36 -21.37 -30.21
N ILE A 1070 -61.43 -21.45 -31.18
CA ILE A 1070 -60.00 -21.21 -30.92
C ILE A 1070 -59.80 -19.80 -30.36
N ASN A 1071 -60.41 -18.78 -31.00
CA ASN A 1071 -60.28 -17.39 -30.60
C ASN A 1071 -60.93 -17.09 -29.23
N ALA A 1072 -62.06 -17.73 -28.93
CA ALA A 1072 -62.74 -17.59 -27.64
C ALA A 1072 -61.96 -18.26 -26.51
N LEU A 1073 -61.46 -19.48 -26.73
CA LEU A 1073 -60.68 -20.22 -25.73
C LEU A 1073 -59.30 -19.57 -25.51
N ALA A 1074 -58.68 -19.00 -26.54
CA ALA A 1074 -57.41 -18.29 -26.42
C ALA A 1074 -57.48 -17.04 -25.53
N LYS A 1075 -58.69 -16.51 -25.27
CA LYS A 1075 -58.91 -15.36 -24.35
C LYS A 1075 -59.03 -15.79 -22.89
N VAL A 1076 -59.05 -17.08 -22.58
CA VAL A 1076 -59.16 -17.58 -21.19
C VAL A 1076 -57.79 -17.52 -20.51
N PRO A 1077 -57.62 -16.72 -19.43
CA PRO A 1077 -56.35 -16.61 -18.73
C PRO A 1077 -55.88 -17.97 -18.18
N GLY A 1078 -54.62 -18.33 -18.45
CA GLY A 1078 -54.02 -19.58 -17.99
C GLY A 1078 -54.45 -20.84 -18.78
N LEU A 1079 -55.09 -20.69 -19.95
CA LEU A 1079 -55.41 -21.79 -20.87
C LEU A 1079 -54.58 -21.66 -22.16
N ARG A 1080 -53.75 -22.67 -22.46
CA ARG A 1080 -52.95 -22.70 -23.69
C ARG A 1080 -53.72 -23.33 -24.85
N VAL A 1081 -53.93 -22.57 -25.93
CA VAL A 1081 -54.66 -23.03 -27.14
C VAL A 1081 -53.75 -22.95 -28.37
N PRO A 1082 -53.45 -24.06 -29.07
CA PRO A 1082 -52.71 -24.02 -30.33
C PRO A 1082 -53.43 -23.19 -31.39
N GLY A 1083 -52.67 -22.44 -32.18
CA GLY A 1083 -53.21 -21.58 -33.23
C GLY A 1083 -53.89 -22.34 -34.37
N ARG A 1084 -54.80 -21.65 -35.08
CA ARG A 1084 -55.61 -22.18 -36.19
C ARG A 1084 -54.81 -23.04 -37.17
N THR A 1085 -53.69 -22.57 -37.69
CA THR A 1085 -52.88 -23.28 -38.69
C THR A 1085 -52.44 -24.66 -38.22
N SER A 1086 -52.07 -24.78 -36.94
CA SER A 1086 -51.61 -26.04 -36.34
C SER A 1086 -52.77 -27.02 -36.11
N CYS A 1087 -53.94 -26.54 -35.68
CA CYS A 1087 -55.13 -27.38 -35.53
C CYS A 1087 -55.69 -27.86 -36.88
N PHE A 1088 -55.71 -26.98 -37.88
CA PHE A 1088 -56.23 -27.30 -39.21
C PHE A 1088 -55.33 -28.26 -40.02
N ALA A 1089 -54.06 -28.44 -39.62
CA ALA A 1089 -53.19 -29.48 -40.17
C ALA A 1089 -53.72 -30.91 -39.94
N PHE A 1090 -54.73 -31.08 -39.08
CA PHE A 1090 -55.40 -32.36 -38.81
C PHE A 1090 -56.77 -32.50 -39.49
N LYS A 1091 -57.20 -31.51 -40.28
CA LYS A 1091 -58.48 -31.57 -41.01
C LYS A 1091 -58.53 -32.78 -41.93
N GLY A 1092 -59.60 -33.57 -41.85
CA GLY A 1092 -59.81 -34.74 -42.72
C GLY A 1092 -58.95 -35.97 -42.41
N LYS A 1093 -58.17 -35.97 -41.32
CA LYS A 1093 -57.43 -37.16 -40.88
C LYS A 1093 -58.34 -38.07 -40.04
N THR A 1094 -58.48 -39.33 -40.44
CA THR A 1094 -59.37 -40.32 -39.80
C THR A 1094 -58.62 -41.57 -39.31
N GLU A 1095 -57.37 -41.40 -38.87
CA GLU A 1095 -56.53 -42.50 -38.38
C GLU A 1095 -56.92 -42.93 -36.95
N ALA A 1096 -56.64 -44.19 -36.60
CA ALA A 1096 -56.69 -44.64 -35.21
C ALA A 1096 -55.70 -43.83 -34.35
N ASP A 1097 -56.09 -43.50 -33.12
CA ASP A 1097 -55.32 -42.69 -32.16
C ASP A 1097 -55.08 -41.22 -32.53
N ILE A 1098 -55.91 -40.65 -33.42
CA ILE A 1098 -55.76 -39.24 -33.86
C ILE A 1098 -55.67 -38.25 -32.69
N PHE A 1099 -56.49 -38.41 -31.64
CA PHE A 1099 -56.48 -37.52 -30.48
C PHE A 1099 -55.17 -37.58 -29.68
N ARG A 1100 -54.58 -38.78 -29.55
CA ARG A 1100 -53.30 -38.96 -28.88
C ARG A 1100 -52.17 -38.30 -29.68
N LYS A 1101 -52.16 -38.49 -31.00
CA LYS A 1101 -51.19 -37.82 -31.89
C LYS A 1101 -51.33 -36.30 -31.85
N VAL A 1102 -52.55 -35.79 -31.80
CA VAL A 1102 -52.80 -34.34 -31.67
C VAL A 1102 -52.28 -33.83 -30.33
N GLY A 1103 -52.55 -34.55 -29.23
CA GLY A 1103 -52.00 -34.23 -27.92
C GLY A 1103 -50.47 -34.19 -27.90
N ASP A 1104 -49.82 -35.20 -28.48
CA ASP A 1104 -48.37 -35.31 -28.53
C ASP A 1104 -47.72 -34.25 -29.45
N GLN A 1105 -48.28 -34.00 -30.65
CA GLN A 1105 -47.73 -33.08 -31.64
C GLN A 1105 -48.02 -31.61 -31.34
N LEU A 1106 -49.18 -31.30 -30.76
CA LEU A 1106 -49.54 -29.93 -30.39
C LEU A 1106 -49.21 -29.60 -28.92
N HIS A 1107 -48.68 -30.57 -28.18
CA HIS A 1107 -48.35 -30.44 -26.76
C HIS A 1107 -49.55 -29.95 -25.93
N VAL A 1108 -50.70 -30.60 -26.10
CA VAL A 1108 -51.96 -30.30 -25.37
C VAL A 1108 -52.47 -31.52 -24.60
N ASN A 1109 -53.16 -31.27 -23.49
CA ASN A 1109 -53.73 -32.33 -22.65
C ASN A 1109 -55.18 -32.67 -23.01
N THR A 1110 -55.91 -31.73 -23.59
CA THR A 1110 -57.31 -31.89 -23.98
C THR A 1110 -57.48 -31.63 -25.47
N VAL A 1111 -58.33 -32.40 -26.14
CA VAL A 1111 -58.71 -32.16 -27.53
C VAL A 1111 -60.23 -32.01 -27.61
N LEU A 1112 -60.68 -30.90 -28.19
CA LEU A 1112 -62.09 -30.61 -28.46
C LEU A 1112 -62.37 -30.96 -29.92
N GLU A 1113 -63.31 -31.87 -30.15
CA GLU A 1113 -63.86 -32.17 -31.47
C GLU A 1113 -65.35 -31.84 -31.52
N GLY A 1114 -65.88 -31.70 -32.73
CA GLY A 1114 -67.29 -31.41 -32.92
C GLY A 1114 -67.71 -31.52 -34.38
N SER A 1115 -69.01 -31.37 -34.58
CA SER A 1115 -69.62 -31.37 -35.91
C SER A 1115 -70.66 -30.26 -36.00
N VAL A 1116 -70.79 -29.65 -37.18
CA VAL A 1116 -71.80 -28.63 -37.46
C VAL A 1116 -72.80 -29.19 -38.46
N ARG A 1117 -74.10 -29.07 -38.16
CA ARG A 1117 -75.17 -29.55 -39.03
C ARG A 1117 -76.26 -28.51 -39.20
N LYS A 1118 -76.35 -27.96 -40.39
CA LYS A 1118 -77.44 -27.08 -40.78
C LYS A 1118 -78.68 -27.88 -41.18
N ALA A 1119 -79.80 -27.61 -40.54
CA ALA A 1119 -81.10 -28.20 -40.82
C ALA A 1119 -82.15 -27.09 -41.01
N GLY A 1120 -82.47 -26.77 -42.27
CA GLY A 1120 -83.36 -25.65 -42.61
C GLY A 1120 -82.74 -24.30 -42.24
N LYS A 1121 -83.40 -23.54 -41.37
CA LYS A 1121 -82.90 -22.23 -40.86
C LYS A 1121 -82.15 -22.34 -39.52
N LYS A 1122 -81.80 -23.55 -39.07
CA LYS A 1122 -81.09 -23.79 -37.79
C LYS A 1122 -79.71 -24.40 -38.06
N LEU A 1123 -78.73 -23.95 -37.28
CA LEU A 1123 -77.34 -24.42 -37.24
C LEU A 1123 -77.10 -25.32 -36.05
#